data_AF-A0A933G8G7-F1
#
_entry.id   AF-A0A933G8G7-F1
#
_cell.length_a   1.000
_cell.length_b   1.000
_cell.length_c   1.000
_cell.angle_alpha   90.00
_cell.angle_beta   90.00
_cell.angle_gamma   90.00
#
_symmetry.space_group_name_H-M   'P 1'
#
loop_
_entity.id
_entity.type
_entity.pdbx_description
1 polymer ?
#
loop_
_entity_poly.entity_id
_entity_poly.type
_entity_poly.pdbx_seq_one_letter_code
_entity_poly.pdbx_strand_id
1 'polypeptide(L)'
;MSTPYDSYGRAVTFINFANQPIPADFFASGSAPFAGTIVFENVIIDAHRMGTTGTVVTRSGDPIFPPGPLPSTANPISVQITQLKLRGVQPIEVLIDGRPTNWDTDLRLSQMPSPPGHLIATKLHANGGTFDAQLPVLPQFTFTRVDQPTQVRVLDFGMAGIGPLPLQEQRVPWVHVLDPALGVVSPPGSNFVAGVEEFEGTGQQTPRLFVMRDNPWQPTVSHGVCPPWSYNPQGILTVTEIPSPEPCPPPNPKEHTITATWTEEHCGIASIQILKNGVLLASQGYPCPGTASLTTTAALGPADCIQTVVTTCPPHDDATLCCIPVTDEVQSCPIQGATYMCISDAQRENKEARTLTCPCAPPNSQWSAGFAGQGRVKPASHTGAVYPITADHESTPIDDITITRSHVDPDGDVSVSESKLTVVLVDLKIHRPGVIDPGQSELADADELSKGAQTWENLDNDDQDSEFDIKDNSVSGEDEMCVVRLRLKPKELKDINCGSAKLDVLPAGDGTVRLWKWADKFESYASGTAIPLSEFYATDPDPDFIHRRLYAEGIEAHTAQRQVQFKMTYDQVSCTDEVALTVLGVRRISWEGRFNGFTAGSNLHNSNTLDADPNMTTDPPGSNRVIADARLDGSGNVTLPRDVVDPKIELVVAPVENVDLYLKSFDCDDPSGETTRIDPNDGGGSGNYSGTTIPYTADEDNRGTALGKKAGCFVSQNYPHSSIEDAQQLPKLTFTPSDAEKQTTFQVSLHPGDNYRMVANADKDFLPRLRNRDQDDGFRIVDPAVAGAAADREVRKPDKYSSKVLGVWRLLHVEVDSMVAVPAAGAQANQVQGNIVNIGTPNGGVATVVQLDVNLTNGLPSGVDGSPHLGNTGNGRFENGTLVLGAGGAANTTGGLDGNGTDWVRRNAGIAAPFTVSKAGQTDATGNVLSFFANSVGLNVTGGTLVAGHNGGTITIAGVGYNITAVNTAASQVTVDGTPAAIGYVLRDDDTGALPLGLNTAGLSAFEAASVLAVLDGGGGPFDDQTVPFLLNGPDTDAGEVAMFNANRGSAVQEQDRFWVVHVCAAWQDTTTNDNDANAESAYLGSTSPGRGAEISDTNLATGGDGSLIWREAELDVVAEGNWPNIGREARNVAHEIGHQFGLGHGQAGLMHAALAGGDAFSAASINLIRSRVRSPGE
;
A
#
# COMPACT_ATOMS: atom_id res chain seq x y z
N MET A 1 18.94 9.77 13.14
CA MET A 1 20.09 8.89 13.41
C MET A 1 19.51 7.48 13.53
N SER A 2 19.70 6.63 12.53
CA SER A 2 19.18 5.26 12.54
C SER A 2 20.32 4.30 12.87
N THR A 3 20.55 4.04 14.16
CA THR A 3 21.34 2.88 14.55
C THR A 3 20.38 1.69 14.62
N PRO A 4 20.56 0.62 13.81
CA PRO A 4 19.75 -0.57 13.91
C PRO A 4 19.95 -1.19 15.30
N TYR A 5 18.89 -1.15 16.11
CA TYR A 5 18.83 -1.83 17.39
C TYR A 5 18.42 -3.27 17.12
N ASP A 6 19.39 -4.18 17.14
CA ASP A 6 19.14 -5.61 17.10
C ASP A 6 19.02 -6.14 18.54
N SER A 7 17.80 -6.51 18.93
CA SER A 7 17.51 -7.04 20.26
C SER A 7 17.88 -8.53 20.33
N TYR A 8 19.17 -8.83 20.42
CA TYR A 8 19.65 -10.20 20.72
C TYR A 8 19.49 -10.62 22.19
N GLY A 9 18.69 -9.89 22.98
CA GLY A 9 18.16 -10.31 24.28
C GLY A 9 16.72 -9.83 24.40
N ARG A 10 15.80 -10.65 24.93
CA ARG A 10 14.36 -10.32 25.03
C ARG A 10 14.11 -9.19 26.04
N ALA A 11 14.40 -7.95 25.67
CA ALA A 11 13.77 -6.78 26.26
C ALA A 11 12.36 -6.67 25.69
N VAL A 12 11.37 -6.65 26.56
CA VAL A 12 9.95 -6.58 26.17
C VAL A 12 9.53 -5.11 26.22
N THR A 13 9.17 -4.53 25.09
CA THR A 13 8.56 -3.19 25.05
C THR A 13 7.11 -3.31 25.50
N PHE A 14 6.66 -2.52 26.46
CA PHE A 14 5.27 -2.54 26.89
C PHE A 14 4.76 -1.15 27.28
N ILE A 15 3.45 -0.98 27.26
CA ILE A 15 2.76 0.21 27.79
C ILE A 15 1.67 -0.25 28.75
N ASN A 16 1.66 0.33 29.95
CA ASN A 16 0.73 -0.02 31.01
C ASN A 16 -0.33 1.07 31.20
N PHE A 17 -1.59 0.72 30.94
CA PHE A 17 -2.73 1.63 31.08
C PHE A 17 -3.34 1.62 32.49
N ALA A 18 -2.71 1.01 33.49
CA ALA A 18 -3.25 0.96 34.86
C ALA A 18 -3.45 2.35 35.49
N ASN A 19 -2.53 3.28 35.25
CA ASN A 19 -2.59 4.64 35.84
C ASN A 19 -3.40 5.62 34.99
N GLN A 20 -3.58 5.32 33.71
CA GLN A 20 -4.38 6.11 32.78
C GLN A 20 -5.16 5.15 31.87
N PRO A 21 -6.26 4.56 32.38
CA PRO A 21 -7.04 3.59 31.61
C PRO A 21 -7.58 4.21 30.32
N ILE A 22 -7.65 3.41 29.26
CA ILE A 22 -8.44 3.77 28.08
C ILE A 22 -9.90 3.88 28.55
N PRO A 23 -10.59 5.02 28.30
CA PRO A 23 -11.90 5.27 28.86
C PRO A 23 -12.94 4.19 28.52
N ALA A 24 -13.95 4.06 29.39
CA ALA A 24 -15.16 3.30 29.05
C ALA A 24 -15.78 3.83 27.75
N ASP A 25 -16.51 2.95 27.06
CA ASP A 25 -17.13 3.21 25.75
C ASP A 25 -16.19 3.53 24.58
N PHE A 26 -14.86 3.52 24.77
CA PHE A 26 -13.89 3.76 23.68
C PHE A 26 -13.95 2.69 22.59
N PHE A 27 -14.01 1.41 22.98
CA PHE A 27 -14.00 0.31 22.02
C PHE A 27 -15.37 0.14 21.34
N ALA A 28 -16.44 0.17 22.13
CA ALA A 28 -17.81 0.27 21.67
C ALA A 28 -18.69 0.75 22.84
N SER A 29 -19.92 1.19 22.58
CA SER A 29 -20.89 1.41 23.66
C SER A 29 -21.03 0.15 24.52
N GLY A 30 -20.95 0.30 25.84
CA GLY A 30 -20.96 -0.80 26.80
C GLY A 30 -19.57 -1.38 27.11
N SER A 31 -18.48 -0.87 26.50
CA SER A 31 -17.13 -1.35 26.79
C SER A 31 -16.62 -0.84 28.14
N ALA A 32 -16.10 -1.73 28.98
CA ALA A 32 -15.38 -1.39 30.20
C ALA A 32 -14.07 -0.64 29.88
N PRO A 33 -13.56 0.21 30.79
CA PRO A 33 -12.26 0.85 30.59
C PRO A 33 -11.14 -0.20 30.55
N PHE A 34 -10.16 -0.02 29.66
CA PHE A 34 -9.00 -0.92 29.58
C PHE A 34 -7.83 -0.36 30.41
N ALA A 35 -7.45 -1.09 31.45
CA ALA A 35 -6.37 -0.75 32.37
C ALA A 35 -5.19 -1.75 32.31
N GLY A 36 -5.12 -2.55 31.23
CA GLY A 36 -4.15 -3.62 31.06
C GLY A 36 -2.78 -3.15 30.57
N THR A 37 -1.85 -4.10 30.47
CA THR A 37 -0.54 -3.88 29.84
C THR A 37 -0.54 -4.46 28.44
N ILE A 38 -0.08 -3.67 27.47
CA ILE A 38 0.12 -4.12 26.10
C ILE A 38 1.59 -4.35 25.89
N VAL A 39 1.95 -5.56 25.47
CA VAL A 39 3.32 -5.94 25.13
C VAL A 39 3.48 -5.84 23.62
N PHE A 40 4.56 -5.20 23.18
CA PHE A 40 4.85 -4.94 21.79
C PHE A 40 6.12 -5.65 21.32
N GLU A 41 6.09 -6.08 20.07
CA GLU A 41 7.25 -6.44 19.26
C GLU A 41 7.57 -5.35 18.23
N ASN A 42 8.81 -5.39 17.75
CA ASN A 42 9.34 -4.44 16.80
C ASN A 42 8.86 -4.77 15.38
N VAL A 43 8.36 -3.77 14.65
CA VAL A 43 7.98 -3.93 13.24
C VAL A 43 8.91 -3.10 12.38
N ILE A 44 9.51 -3.73 11.38
CA ILE A 44 10.50 -3.09 10.50
C ILE A 44 9.87 -1.89 9.76
N ILE A 45 10.53 -0.73 9.84
CA ILE A 45 10.14 0.50 9.13
C ILE A 45 10.57 0.44 7.66
N ASP A 46 11.85 0.12 7.41
CA ASP A 46 12.45 0.02 6.08
C ASP A 46 13.60 -1.01 6.13
N ALA A 47 13.31 -2.24 5.69
CA ALA A 47 14.25 -3.35 5.75
C ALA A 47 15.50 -3.10 4.88
N HIS A 48 15.37 -2.33 3.81
CA HIS A 48 16.42 -2.14 2.82
C HIS A 48 17.42 -1.06 3.23
N ARG A 49 16.95 0.03 3.85
CA ARG A 49 17.81 1.14 4.28
C ARG A 49 18.20 1.08 5.76
N MET A 50 17.35 0.49 6.60
CA MET A 50 17.50 0.55 8.07
C MET A 50 17.58 -0.83 8.74
N GLY A 51 17.62 -1.93 7.97
CA GLY A 51 17.68 -3.29 8.54
C GLY A 51 16.46 -3.60 9.40
N THR A 52 16.66 -4.14 10.60
CA THR A 52 15.58 -4.51 11.54
C THR A 52 14.99 -3.33 12.32
N THR A 53 15.31 -2.08 11.97
CA THR A 53 14.91 -0.89 12.74
C THR A 53 13.39 -0.66 12.71
N GLY A 54 12.73 -0.56 13.87
CA GLY A 54 11.34 -0.10 13.99
C GLY A 54 11.15 1.16 14.85
N THR A 55 12.24 1.86 15.19
CA THR A 55 12.21 3.18 15.85
C THR A 55 13.36 4.05 15.36
N VAL A 56 13.09 5.31 15.02
CA VAL A 56 14.11 6.28 14.60
C VAL A 56 14.08 7.51 15.50
N VAL A 57 15.24 7.84 16.05
CA VAL A 57 15.47 9.04 16.87
C VAL A 57 16.46 9.95 16.15
N THR A 58 16.15 11.24 16.05
CA THR A 58 17.04 12.27 15.53
C THR A 58 17.60 13.08 16.69
N ARG A 59 18.77 13.68 16.45
CA ARG A 59 19.41 14.60 17.39
C ARG A 59 19.87 15.85 16.65
N SER A 60 19.92 16.99 17.33
CA SER A 60 20.34 18.26 16.73
C SER A 60 21.85 18.32 16.40
N GLY A 61 22.65 17.41 16.94
CA GLY A 61 24.10 17.32 16.70
C GLY A 61 24.76 16.38 17.70
N ASP A 62 26.08 16.23 17.59
CA ASP A 62 26.87 15.41 18.53
C ASP A 62 27.12 16.18 19.83
N PRO A 63 27.15 15.52 21.01
CA PRO A 63 27.46 16.20 22.26
C PRO A 63 28.86 16.83 22.24
N ILE A 64 28.94 18.12 22.55
CA ILE A 64 30.20 18.88 22.63
C ILE A 64 30.64 18.95 24.09
N PHE A 65 31.80 18.38 24.38
CA PHE A 65 32.37 18.34 25.74
C PHE A 65 33.32 19.51 25.98
N PRO A 66 33.24 20.18 27.15
CA PRO A 66 34.22 21.19 27.52
C PRO A 66 35.62 20.57 27.70
N PRO A 67 36.70 21.28 27.31
CA PRO A 67 38.06 20.81 27.54
C PRO A 67 38.37 20.77 29.05
N GLY A 68 38.80 19.61 29.56
CA GLY A 68 39.07 19.42 30.99
C GLY A 68 39.38 17.96 31.36
N PRO A 69 39.71 17.68 32.63
CA PRO A 69 39.86 16.30 33.12
C PRO A 69 38.51 15.56 33.04
N LEU A 70 38.57 14.24 32.84
CA LEU A 70 37.40 13.38 32.91
C LEU A 70 36.97 13.16 34.37
N PRO A 71 35.66 13.01 34.67
CA PRO A 71 34.54 13.01 33.73
C PRO A 71 34.17 14.42 33.24
N SER A 72 33.77 14.54 31.97
CA SER A 72 33.33 15.81 31.36
C SER A 72 31.89 15.67 30.85
N THR A 73 31.00 16.61 31.20
CA THR A 73 29.59 16.57 30.79
C THR A 73 29.32 17.60 29.70
N ALA A 74 28.68 17.18 28.61
CA ALA A 74 28.30 18.05 27.51
C ALA A 74 27.07 18.90 27.87
N ASN A 75 26.88 20.01 27.15
CA ASN A 75 25.61 20.73 27.19
C ASN A 75 24.48 19.83 26.66
N PRO A 76 23.24 19.96 27.18
CA PRO A 76 22.10 19.22 26.66
C PRO A 76 21.92 19.47 25.16
N ILE A 77 21.73 18.40 24.39
CA ILE A 77 21.36 18.47 22.97
C ILE A 77 19.92 18.02 22.79
N SER A 78 19.24 18.56 21.77
CA SER A 78 17.86 18.19 21.47
C SER A 78 17.81 16.82 20.79
N VAL A 79 16.87 15.99 21.20
CA VAL A 79 16.58 14.68 20.58
C VAL A 79 15.09 14.54 20.33
N GLN A 80 14.69 13.87 19.25
CA GLN A 80 13.28 13.71 18.90
C GLN A 80 13.04 12.35 18.27
N ILE A 81 11.97 11.66 18.67
CA ILE A 81 11.51 10.48 17.95
C ILE A 81 10.80 10.92 16.67
N THR A 82 11.23 10.42 15.52
CA THR A 82 10.69 10.81 14.21
C THR A 82 9.94 9.68 13.52
N GLN A 83 10.20 8.42 13.89
CA GLN A 83 9.45 7.27 13.40
C GLN A 83 9.34 6.21 14.50
N LEU A 84 8.19 5.56 14.60
CA LEU A 84 7.89 4.46 15.51
C LEU A 84 6.92 3.49 14.83
N LYS A 85 7.21 2.20 14.85
CA LYS A 85 6.31 1.16 14.34
C LYS A 85 6.48 -0.11 15.17
N LEU A 86 5.49 -0.38 16.02
CA LEU A 86 5.44 -1.54 16.90
C LEU A 86 4.08 -2.24 16.74
N ARG A 87 4.03 -3.54 17.04
CA ARG A 87 2.81 -4.35 17.01
C ARG A 87 2.66 -5.12 18.33
N GLY A 88 1.43 -5.26 18.82
CA GLY A 88 1.11 -6.04 20.00
C GLY A 88 1.42 -7.52 19.76
N VAL A 89 2.09 -8.18 20.71
CA VAL A 89 2.46 -9.61 20.57
C VAL A 89 1.26 -10.55 20.69
N GLN A 90 0.16 -10.07 21.26
CA GLN A 90 -1.11 -10.77 21.36
C GLN A 90 -2.26 -9.76 21.42
N PRO A 91 -3.49 -10.15 21.02
CA PRO A 91 -4.66 -9.32 21.20
C PRO A 91 -4.90 -8.96 22.67
N ILE A 92 -5.43 -7.76 22.93
CA ILE A 92 -5.93 -7.37 24.25
C ILE A 92 -7.39 -7.80 24.40
N GLU A 93 -7.77 -8.24 25.61
CA GLU A 93 -9.16 -8.56 25.94
C GLU A 93 -9.87 -7.33 26.53
N VAL A 94 -11.01 -6.95 25.95
CA VAL A 94 -11.87 -5.86 26.42
C VAL A 94 -13.27 -6.42 26.65
N LEU A 95 -13.85 -6.14 27.83
CA LEU A 95 -15.23 -6.52 28.14
C LEU A 95 -16.21 -5.51 27.53
N ILE A 96 -17.08 -5.97 26.63
CA ILE A 96 -18.18 -5.19 26.04
C ILE A 96 -19.50 -5.83 26.48
N ASP A 97 -20.32 -5.10 27.21
CA ASP A 97 -21.56 -5.61 27.84
C ASP A 97 -21.32 -6.89 28.68
N GLY A 98 -20.17 -6.95 29.35
CA GLY A 98 -19.75 -8.09 30.18
C GLY A 98 -19.24 -9.31 29.40
N ARG A 99 -19.08 -9.21 28.07
CA ARG A 99 -18.51 -10.28 27.22
C ARG A 99 -17.10 -9.92 26.76
N PRO A 100 -16.13 -10.85 26.79
CA PRO A 100 -14.78 -10.60 26.32
C PRO A 100 -14.75 -10.45 24.79
N THR A 101 -13.99 -9.47 24.31
CA THR A 101 -13.70 -9.22 22.90
C THR A 101 -12.21 -8.99 22.73
N ASN A 102 -11.61 -9.57 21.68
CA ASN A 102 -10.16 -9.51 21.45
C ASN A 102 -9.82 -8.46 20.40
N TRP A 103 -8.77 -7.68 20.64
CA TRP A 103 -8.33 -6.59 19.78
C TRP A 103 -6.82 -6.63 19.54
N ASP A 104 -6.42 -6.78 18.29
CA ASP A 104 -5.02 -6.56 17.87
C ASP A 104 -4.65 -5.09 18.06
N THR A 105 -3.39 -4.81 18.39
CA THR A 105 -2.91 -3.45 18.64
C THR A 105 -1.69 -3.13 17.79
N ASP A 106 -1.72 -2.05 17.04
CA ASP A 106 -0.54 -1.44 16.42
C ASP A 106 -0.22 -0.11 17.10
N LEU A 107 1.07 0.24 17.17
CA LEU A 107 1.56 1.48 17.78
C LEU A 107 2.47 2.24 16.81
N ARG A 108 2.11 3.49 16.55
CA ARG A 108 2.85 4.44 15.70
C ARG A 108 2.99 5.79 16.40
N LEU A 109 3.63 6.76 15.75
CA LEU A 109 3.58 8.16 16.21
C LEU A 109 2.24 8.80 15.84
N SER A 110 1.78 9.72 16.69
CA SER A 110 0.69 10.65 16.40
C SER A 110 0.93 11.46 15.13
N GLN A 111 -0.16 11.92 14.51
CA GLN A 111 -0.08 12.93 13.45
C GLN A 111 0.50 14.26 13.94
N MET A 112 0.38 14.56 15.25
CA MET A 112 1.04 15.69 15.87
C MET A 112 2.49 15.32 16.22
N PRO A 113 3.50 16.11 15.80
CA PRO A 113 4.89 15.82 16.09
C PRO A 113 5.15 15.70 17.59
N SER A 114 5.86 14.64 17.99
CA SER A 114 6.31 14.48 19.38
C SER A 114 7.23 15.65 19.76
N PRO A 115 7.04 16.29 20.93
CA PRO A 115 7.91 17.40 21.33
C PRO A 115 9.39 16.98 21.43
N PRO A 116 10.34 17.88 21.13
CA PRO A 116 11.75 17.59 21.31
C PRO A 116 12.06 17.33 22.79
N GLY A 117 12.78 16.24 23.01
CA GLY A 117 13.42 15.86 24.26
C GLY A 117 14.84 16.39 24.37
N HIS A 118 15.58 15.87 25.36
CA HIS A 118 16.98 16.24 25.56
C HIS A 118 17.84 15.04 25.91
N LEU A 119 19.11 15.10 25.49
CA LEU A 119 20.15 14.14 25.81
C LEU A 119 21.32 14.87 26.45
N ILE A 120 21.78 14.38 27.59
CA ILE A 120 22.94 14.89 28.33
C ILE A 120 23.98 13.78 28.38
N ALA A 121 25.10 13.96 27.68
CA ALA A 121 26.18 12.99 27.67
C ALA A 121 27.27 13.38 28.67
N THR A 122 27.79 12.39 29.39
CA THR A 122 28.97 12.49 30.25
C THR A 122 30.06 11.56 29.72
N LYS A 123 31.16 12.15 29.27
CA LYS A 123 32.37 11.43 28.85
C LYS A 123 33.13 10.96 30.08
N LEU A 124 33.35 9.65 30.19
CA LEU A 124 34.00 9.01 31.35
C LEU A 124 35.44 8.58 31.02
N HIS A 125 35.71 8.20 29.78
CA HIS A 125 37.03 7.78 29.28
C HIS A 125 37.34 8.44 27.92
N ALA A 126 38.55 8.23 27.39
CA ALA A 126 39.03 8.90 26.17
C ALA A 126 38.12 8.64 24.94
N ASN A 127 37.58 7.44 24.85
CA ASN A 127 36.80 6.97 23.72
C ASN A 127 35.29 6.83 24.02
N GLY A 128 34.77 7.37 25.14
CA GLY A 128 33.33 7.29 25.40
C GLY A 128 32.91 7.68 26.81
N GLY A 129 31.69 7.30 27.16
CA GLY A 129 31.13 7.51 28.48
C GLY A 129 29.69 7.03 28.56
N THR A 130 28.85 7.77 29.27
CA THR A 130 27.41 7.50 29.38
C THR A 130 26.57 8.71 28.99
N PHE A 131 25.28 8.53 28.72
CA PHE A 131 24.34 9.61 28.53
C PHE A 131 23.01 9.31 29.22
N ASP A 132 22.33 10.38 29.62
CA ASP A 132 20.94 10.37 30.05
C ASP A 132 20.09 10.98 28.94
N ALA A 133 18.92 10.43 28.67
CA ALA A 133 18.01 10.93 27.65
C ALA A 133 16.57 10.95 28.16
N GLN A 134 15.84 12.02 27.83
CA GLN A 134 14.40 12.10 28.00
C GLN A 134 13.78 12.37 26.63
N LEU A 135 12.89 11.48 26.20
CA LEU A 135 12.19 11.49 24.92
C LEU A 135 10.68 11.57 25.16
N PRO A 136 10.06 12.75 25.05
CA PRO A 136 8.61 12.87 25.01
C PRO A 136 8.07 12.23 23.73
N VAL A 137 7.09 11.34 23.85
CA VAL A 137 6.48 10.64 22.70
C VAL A 137 4.98 10.86 22.71
N LEU A 138 4.41 11.28 21.59
CA LEU A 138 2.97 11.26 21.33
C LEU A 138 2.63 10.00 20.52
N PRO A 139 2.18 8.92 21.18
CA PRO A 139 1.82 7.68 20.48
C PRO A 139 0.44 7.77 19.82
N GLN A 140 0.26 6.96 18.79
CA GLN A 140 -1.03 6.59 18.21
C GLN A 140 -1.19 5.08 18.31
N PHE A 141 -2.22 4.64 19.02
CA PHE A 141 -2.62 3.24 19.09
C PHE A 141 -3.76 2.98 18.12
N THR A 142 -3.65 1.92 17.34
CA THR A 142 -4.73 1.42 16.48
C THR A 142 -5.13 0.06 16.99
N PHE A 143 -6.38 -0.07 17.42
CA PHE A 143 -6.98 -1.31 17.89
C PHE A 143 -7.89 -1.86 16.81
N THR A 144 -7.65 -3.10 16.38
CA THR A 144 -8.44 -3.79 15.36
C THR A 144 -9.08 -5.01 15.99
N ARG A 145 -10.41 -5.10 15.94
CA ARG A 145 -11.13 -6.23 16.53
C ARG A 145 -10.87 -7.52 15.76
N VAL A 146 -10.48 -8.58 16.46
CA VAL A 146 -10.02 -9.85 15.84
C VAL A 146 -11.15 -10.57 15.09
N ASP A 147 -12.35 -10.67 15.68
CA ASP A 147 -13.51 -11.34 15.08
C ASP A 147 -14.26 -10.46 14.05
N GLN A 148 -13.97 -9.15 14.01
CA GLN A 148 -14.57 -8.20 13.07
C GLN A 148 -13.54 -7.14 12.64
N PRO A 149 -12.61 -7.46 11.73
CA PRO A 149 -11.47 -6.59 11.39
C PRO A 149 -11.83 -5.20 10.84
N THR A 150 -13.08 -4.98 10.42
CA THR A 150 -13.59 -3.67 10.00
C THR A 150 -13.86 -2.73 11.18
N GLN A 151 -13.95 -3.25 12.41
CA GLN A 151 -14.07 -2.43 13.62
C GLN A 151 -12.68 -2.01 14.11
N VAL A 152 -12.31 -0.78 13.73
CA VAL A 152 -11.05 -0.15 14.12
C VAL A 152 -11.32 0.99 15.10
N ARG A 153 -10.46 1.14 16.10
CA ARG A 153 -10.47 2.24 17.06
C ARG A 153 -9.08 2.84 17.18
N VAL A 154 -8.98 4.16 17.14
CA VAL A 154 -7.71 4.88 17.16
C VAL A 154 -7.65 5.75 18.40
N LEU A 155 -6.65 5.55 19.23
CA LEU A 155 -6.31 6.43 20.35
C LEU A 155 -5.03 7.17 19.99
N ASP A 156 -5.20 8.38 19.45
CA ASP A 156 -4.09 9.26 19.10
C ASP A 156 -3.89 10.30 20.20
N PHE A 157 -2.76 10.24 20.92
CA PHE A 157 -2.51 11.11 22.07
C PHE A 157 -2.42 12.57 21.67
N GLY A 158 -1.76 12.87 20.54
CA GLY A 158 -1.60 14.24 20.07
C GLY A 158 -2.92 14.87 19.64
N MET A 159 -3.75 14.13 18.89
CA MET A 159 -5.07 14.60 18.46
C MET A 159 -6.08 14.68 19.62
N ALA A 160 -5.97 13.78 20.62
CA ALA A 160 -6.83 13.77 21.80
C ALA A 160 -6.42 14.81 22.87
N GLY A 161 -5.33 15.56 22.65
CA GLY A 161 -4.80 16.50 23.65
C GLY A 161 -4.25 15.81 24.90
N ILE A 162 -3.91 14.52 24.81
CA ILE A 162 -3.27 13.76 25.88
C ILE A 162 -1.77 14.11 25.85
N GLY A 163 -1.21 14.44 27.02
CA GLY A 163 0.21 14.79 27.14
C GLY A 163 1.14 13.67 26.65
N PRO A 164 2.38 14.01 26.20
CA PRO A 164 3.33 13.01 25.71
C PRO A 164 3.77 12.05 26.82
N LEU A 165 3.97 10.79 26.45
CA LEU A 165 4.61 9.78 27.28
C LEU A 165 6.11 10.09 27.40
N PRO A 166 6.63 10.34 28.61
CA PRO A 166 8.05 10.57 28.80
C PRO A 166 8.80 9.23 28.83
N LEU A 167 9.51 8.90 27.76
CA LEU A 167 10.49 7.81 27.77
C LEU A 167 11.79 8.35 28.36
N GLN A 168 12.34 7.68 29.36
CA GLN A 168 13.57 8.12 30.02
C GLN A 168 14.58 6.99 30.10
N GLU A 169 15.84 7.37 29.91
CA GLU A 169 16.99 6.50 30.05
C GLU A 169 18.10 7.20 30.82
N GLN A 170 18.80 6.42 31.64
CA GLN A 170 19.91 6.91 32.44
C GLN A 170 21.13 6.03 32.26
N ARG A 171 22.29 6.67 32.17
CA ARG A 171 23.62 6.05 32.09
C ARG A 171 23.79 5.08 30.91
N VAL A 172 23.20 5.39 29.75
CA VAL A 172 23.38 4.60 28.54
C VAL A 172 24.80 4.83 28.01
N PRO A 173 25.63 3.78 27.85
CA PRO A 173 26.98 3.90 27.36
C PRO A 173 27.01 4.34 25.90
N TRP A 174 28.09 5.01 25.53
CA TRP A 174 28.36 5.42 24.16
C TRP A 174 29.86 5.49 23.91
N VAL A 175 30.28 5.31 22.65
CA VAL A 175 31.69 5.43 22.23
C VAL A 175 31.87 6.45 21.09
N HIS A 176 33.08 6.99 20.97
CA HIS A 176 33.49 7.87 19.88
C HIS A 176 33.91 7.09 18.64
N VAL A 177 34.80 6.12 18.84
CA VAL A 177 35.35 5.25 17.80
C VAL A 177 34.79 3.86 18.08
N LEU A 178 34.02 3.35 17.14
CA LEU A 178 33.46 2.02 17.19
C LEU A 178 34.51 0.98 16.75
N ASP A 179 34.56 -0.16 17.44
CA ASP A 179 35.30 -1.34 16.98
C ASP A 179 34.63 -1.88 15.70
N PRO A 180 35.31 -1.89 14.54
CA PRO A 180 34.76 -2.39 13.29
C PRO A 180 34.27 -3.83 13.36
N ALA A 181 34.78 -4.64 14.29
CA ALA A 181 34.36 -6.02 14.48
C ALA A 181 32.92 -6.18 15.00
N LEU A 182 32.31 -5.12 15.56
CA LEU A 182 30.95 -5.16 16.07
C LEU A 182 29.87 -5.07 14.98
N GLY A 183 30.22 -4.74 13.74
CA GLY A 183 29.26 -4.64 12.63
C GLY A 183 28.20 -3.53 12.80
N VAL A 184 28.36 -2.63 13.78
CA VAL A 184 27.45 -1.49 13.99
C VAL A 184 27.82 -0.39 12.98
N VAL A 185 26.81 0.23 12.36
CA VAL A 185 27.01 1.31 11.39
C VAL A 185 26.86 2.66 12.09
N SER A 186 27.92 3.48 12.11
CA SER A 186 27.83 4.88 12.54
C SER A 186 27.55 5.79 11.35
N PRO A 187 26.68 6.82 11.49
CA PRO A 187 26.49 7.82 10.45
C PRO A 187 27.83 8.47 10.03
N PRO A 188 28.08 8.68 8.73
CA PRO A 188 29.26 9.38 8.27
C PRO A 188 29.42 10.74 8.97
N GLY A 189 30.56 10.96 9.62
CA GLY A 189 30.87 12.20 10.33
C GLY A 189 30.38 12.29 11.78
N SER A 190 29.64 11.30 12.29
CA SER A 190 29.25 11.22 13.71
C SER A 190 30.39 10.64 14.55
N ASN A 191 30.71 11.32 15.65
CA ASN A 191 31.65 10.84 16.66
C ASN A 191 30.95 10.36 17.94
N PHE A 192 29.66 10.01 17.87
CA PHE A 192 28.95 9.48 19.03
C PHE A 192 28.08 8.32 18.59
N VAL A 193 28.39 7.13 19.11
CA VAL A 193 27.69 5.88 18.87
C VAL A 193 27.07 5.41 20.18
N ALA A 194 25.75 5.55 20.29
CA ALA A 194 24.98 5.15 21.46
C ALA A 194 24.93 3.62 21.59
N GLY A 195 24.81 3.12 22.83
CA GLY A 195 24.54 1.72 23.13
C GLY A 195 25.76 0.80 23.10
N VAL A 196 26.97 1.35 22.99
CA VAL A 196 28.22 0.58 23.01
C VAL A 196 29.01 0.97 24.24
N GLU A 197 29.37 -0.04 25.05
CA GLU A 197 30.24 0.13 26.21
C GLU A 197 31.67 -0.27 25.85
N GLU A 198 32.65 0.48 26.34
CA GLU A 198 34.06 0.10 26.29
C GLU A 198 34.57 -0.15 27.70
N PHE A 199 35.22 -1.29 27.91
CA PHE A 199 35.83 -1.61 29.20
C PHE A 199 37.14 -0.84 29.38
N GLU A 200 37.21 -0.03 30.44
CA GLU A 200 38.39 0.79 30.75
C GLU A 200 39.65 -0.09 30.83
N GLY A 201 40.67 0.27 30.04
CA GLY A 201 41.99 -0.35 30.07
C GLY A 201 42.19 -1.54 29.12
N THR A 202 41.12 -2.14 28.58
CA THR A 202 41.24 -3.24 27.60
C THR A 202 40.95 -2.79 26.17
N GLY A 203 40.21 -1.69 25.98
CA GLY A 203 39.75 -1.24 24.66
C GLY A 203 38.68 -2.15 24.04
N GLN A 204 38.24 -3.17 24.77
CA GLN A 204 37.21 -4.10 24.32
C GLN A 204 35.84 -3.43 24.35
N GLN A 205 35.14 -3.46 23.23
CA GLN A 205 33.79 -2.91 23.10
C GLN A 205 32.74 -4.01 23.09
N THR A 206 31.60 -3.76 23.73
CA THR A 206 30.44 -4.64 23.67
C THR A 206 29.18 -3.82 23.43
N PRO A 207 28.36 -4.17 22.41
CA PRO A 207 27.04 -3.59 22.27
C PRO A 207 26.21 -4.03 23.47
N ARG A 208 25.47 -3.10 24.04
CA ARG A 208 24.53 -3.36 25.12
C ARG A 208 23.12 -3.03 24.65
N LEU A 209 22.19 -3.90 25.06
CA LEU A 209 20.77 -3.67 24.89
C LEU A 209 20.26 -2.74 26.00
N PHE A 210 19.50 -1.72 25.64
CA PHE A 210 18.88 -0.78 26.57
C PHE A 210 17.35 -0.81 26.41
N VAL A 211 16.65 -0.52 27.50
CA VAL A 211 15.19 -0.66 27.61
C VAL A 211 14.64 0.63 28.18
N MET A 212 14.04 1.48 27.33
CA MET A 212 13.50 2.76 27.79
C MET A 212 12.35 2.49 28.75
N ARG A 213 12.42 3.06 29.96
CA ARG A 213 11.39 2.88 30.99
C ARG A 213 10.52 4.12 31.10
N ASP A 214 9.26 3.91 31.43
CA ASP A 214 8.38 4.93 31.98
C ASP A 214 8.79 5.23 33.43
N ASN A 215 8.71 6.51 33.82
CA ASN A 215 9.26 6.99 35.09
C ASN A 215 8.50 6.44 36.33
N PRO A 216 9.12 5.65 37.24
CA PRO A 216 8.46 5.05 38.38
C PRO A 216 8.73 5.86 39.67
N TRP A 217 8.01 6.97 39.89
CA TRP A 217 7.95 7.57 41.23
C TRP A 217 6.84 6.92 42.07
N GLN A 218 7.25 5.85 42.78
CA GLN A 218 6.82 5.32 44.08
C GLN A 218 6.53 3.79 44.08
N PRO A 219 7.12 3.03 45.05
CA PRO A 219 7.30 1.58 44.93
C PRO A 219 6.27 0.77 45.73
N THR A 220 5.82 -0.38 45.21
CA THR A 220 5.71 -1.66 45.94
C THR A 220 5.57 -2.79 44.92
N VAL A 221 6.56 -3.70 44.87
CA VAL A 221 6.42 -4.99 44.17
C VAL A 221 5.67 -5.93 45.11
N SER A 222 4.45 -6.32 44.75
CA SER A 222 3.82 -7.54 45.26
C SER A 222 3.69 -8.52 44.09
N HIS A 223 4.49 -9.59 44.12
CA HIS A 223 4.21 -10.78 43.31
C HIS A 223 2.90 -11.39 43.81
N GLY A 224 1.80 -11.07 43.14
CA GLY A 224 0.52 -11.74 43.30
C GLY A 224 0.55 -13.07 42.57
N VAL A 225 0.73 -14.15 43.32
CA VAL A 225 0.36 -15.49 42.87
C VAL A 225 -1.17 -15.54 42.80
N CYS A 226 -1.72 -15.88 41.63
CA CYS A 226 -3.14 -16.22 41.48
C CYS A 226 -3.29 -17.72 41.14
N PRO A 227 -4.47 -18.31 41.42
CA PRO A 227 -4.59 -19.55 42.21
C PRO A 227 -4.74 -20.82 41.37
N PRO A 228 -4.47 -22.01 41.94
CA PRO A 228 -4.79 -23.28 41.30
C PRO A 228 -6.29 -23.58 41.43
N TRP A 229 -6.90 -24.01 40.32
CA TRP A 229 -8.18 -24.71 40.35
C TRP A 229 -7.96 -26.17 40.79
N SER A 230 -8.71 -26.59 41.81
CA SER A 230 -9.01 -27.96 42.24
C SER A 230 -10.00 -28.64 41.28
N TYR A 231 -10.17 -29.96 41.10
CA TYR A 231 -10.09 -31.11 42.01
C TYR A 231 -10.29 -32.42 41.20
N ASN A 232 -9.63 -33.54 41.53
CA ASN A 232 -10.27 -34.77 42.07
C ASN A 232 -9.18 -35.72 42.64
N PRO A 233 -9.42 -36.45 43.75
CA PRO A 233 -8.37 -36.95 44.64
C PRO A 233 -8.09 -38.44 44.45
N GLN A 234 -6.82 -38.84 44.61
CA GLN A 234 -6.35 -40.01 45.37
C GLN A 234 -4.83 -40.14 45.17
N GLY A 235 -4.07 -39.72 46.19
CA GLY A 235 -2.60 -39.81 46.23
C GLY A 235 -1.97 -38.51 46.72
N ILE A 236 -1.10 -38.60 47.74
CA ILE A 236 -0.33 -37.46 48.26
C ILE A 236 1.00 -37.43 47.53
N LEU A 237 1.20 -36.45 46.64
CA LEU A 237 2.50 -36.16 46.04
C LEU A 237 3.24 -35.18 46.96
N THR A 238 4.42 -35.58 47.47
CA THR A 238 5.29 -34.68 48.25
C THR A 238 6.56 -34.41 47.45
N VAL A 239 6.75 -33.16 47.02
CA VAL A 239 7.99 -32.69 46.40
C VAL A 239 8.78 -31.94 47.48
N THR A 240 9.95 -32.47 47.86
CA THR A 240 10.81 -31.81 48.85
C THR A 240 12.06 -31.30 48.14
N GLU A 241 12.20 -29.99 48.06
CA GLU A 241 13.42 -29.33 47.61
C GLU A 241 14.31 -29.09 48.84
N ILE A 242 15.52 -29.64 48.87
CA ILE A 242 16.46 -29.46 49.98
C ILE A 242 17.42 -28.34 49.60
N PRO A 243 17.27 -27.11 50.12
CA PRO A 243 18.23 -26.05 49.85
C PRO A 243 19.55 -26.34 50.58
N SER A 244 20.65 -26.36 49.83
CA SER A 244 22.00 -26.39 50.37
C SER A 244 22.28 -25.13 51.23
N PRO A 245 22.84 -25.25 52.45
CA PRO A 245 23.08 -24.11 53.33
C PRO A 245 24.38 -23.34 52.97
N GLU A 246 24.30 -22.00 53.08
CA GLU A 246 25.35 -20.96 53.12
C GLU A 246 25.68 -20.10 51.86
N PRO A 247 26.15 -18.82 52.04
CA PRO A 247 25.92 -17.70 51.12
C PRO A 247 27.09 -17.34 50.16
N CYS A 248 26.72 -16.81 48.97
CA CYS A 248 27.40 -16.19 47.80
C CYS A 248 28.91 -15.80 47.80
N PRO A 249 29.58 -15.55 46.62
CA PRO A 249 29.18 -15.62 45.17
C PRO A 249 30.19 -16.40 44.26
N PRO A 250 30.16 -16.45 42.88
CA PRO A 250 29.23 -15.94 41.85
C PRO A 250 28.67 -17.08 40.90
N PRO A 251 28.10 -16.85 39.69
CA PRO A 251 26.89 -17.55 39.21
C PRO A 251 27.21 -18.82 38.42
N ASN A 252 27.26 -19.96 39.10
CA ASN A 252 27.03 -21.24 38.45
C ASN A 252 25.62 -21.71 38.80
N PRO A 253 24.85 -22.28 37.84
CA PRO A 253 23.53 -22.81 38.13
C PRO A 253 23.69 -23.91 39.18
N LYS A 254 23.07 -23.73 40.35
CA LYS A 254 23.15 -24.70 41.45
C LYS A 254 22.40 -25.96 41.02
N GLU A 255 22.95 -27.12 41.35
CA GLU A 255 22.24 -28.40 41.18
C GLU A 255 21.21 -28.55 42.30
N HIS A 256 19.96 -28.82 41.93
CA HIS A 256 18.86 -29.06 42.86
C HIS A 256 18.52 -30.55 42.85
N THR A 257 18.38 -31.15 44.04
CA THR A 257 17.89 -32.53 44.19
C THR A 257 16.38 -32.53 44.25
N ILE A 258 15.73 -33.19 43.29
CA ILE A 258 14.28 -33.29 43.16
C ILE A 258 13.90 -34.72 43.51
N THR A 259 13.04 -34.90 44.52
CA THR A 259 12.50 -36.21 44.89
C THR A 259 10.98 -36.20 44.75
N ALA A 260 10.45 -37.12 43.94
CA ALA A 260 9.02 -37.40 43.82
C ALA A 260 8.71 -38.73 44.52
N THR A 261 7.84 -38.69 45.53
CA THR A 261 7.41 -39.89 46.26
C THR A 261 5.91 -40.09 46.07
N TRP A 262 5.51 -41.29 45.69
CA TRP A 262 4.11 -41.69 45.53
C TRP A 262 3.80 -42.90 46.41
N THR A 263 2.69 -42.81 47.14
CA THR A 263 2.20 -43.84 48.06
C THR A 263 0.75 -44.10 47.74
N GLU A 264 0.42 -45.35 47.40
CA GLU A 264 -0.94 -45.77 47.08
C GLU A 264 -1.27 -47.09 47.78
N GLU A 265 -2.49 -47.20 48.32
CA GLU A 265 -2.94 -48.38 49.09
C GLU A 265 -3.57 -49.47 48.20
N HIS A 266 -3.78 -49.22 46.90
CA HIS A 266 -4.40 -50.18 45.96
C HIS A 266 -3.61 -50.25 44.64
N CYS A 267 -3.53 -51.45 44.04
CA CYS A 267 -2.66 -51.76 42.89
C CYS A 267 -2.99 -50.94 41.64
N GLY A 268 -1.99 -50.22 41.08
CA GLY A 268 -2.18 -49.59 39.77
C GLY A 268 -1.07 -48.73 39.15
N ILE A 269 0.21 -48.76 39.57
CA ILE A 269 1.24 -47.87 38.98
C ILE A 269 2.04 -48.57 37.88
N ALA A 270 2.15 -47.94 36.70
CA ALA A 270 3.01 -48.39 35.60
C ALA A 270 4.37 -47.65 35.57
N SER A 271 4.43 -46.34 35.87
CA SER A 271 5.69 -45.61 36.01
C SER A 271 5.55 -44.24 36.69
N ILE A 272 6.64 -43.73 37.28
CA ILE A 272 6.82 -42.33 37.71
C ILE A 272 7.88 -41.69 36.82
N GLN A 273 7.61 -40.48 36.30
CA GLN A 273 8.53 -39.69 35.48
C GLN A 273 8.72 -38.29 36.06
N ILE A 274 9.96 -37.78 36.04
CA ILE A 274 10.29 -36.38 36.34
C ILE A 274 10.76 -35.74 35.03
N LEU A 275 10.10 -34.64 34.62
CA LEU A 275 10.43 -33.88 33.42
C LEU A 275 10.83 -32.44 33.78
N LYS A 276 11.73 -31.86 33.00
CA LYS A 276 12.12 -30.45 33.03
C LYS A 276 11.80 -29.83 31.69
N ASN A 277 10.88 -28.85 31.66
CA ASN A 277 10.40 -28.21 30.43
C ASN A 277 9.96 -29.25 29.36
N GLY A 278 9.29 -30.32 29.80
CA GLY A 278 8.85 -31.41 28.91
C GLY A 278 9.92 -32.45 28.55
N VAL A 279 11.18 -32.25 28.94
CA VAL A 279 12.27 -33.21 28.71
C VAL A 279 12.39 -34.18 29.89
N LEU A 280 12.34 -35.48 29.62
CA LEU A 280 12.44 -36.52 30.63
C LEU A 280 13.82 -36.50 31.33
N LEU A 281 13.83 -36.21 32.62
CA LEU A 281 15.04 -36.24 33.45
C LEU A 281 15.26 -37.61 34.10
N ALA A 282 14.19 -38.29 34.50
CA ALA A 282 14.26 -39.61 35.10
C ALA A 282 12.90 -40.33 34.94
N SER A 283 12.94 -41.65 34.73
CA SER A 283 11.77 -42.51 34.80
C SER A 283 12.09 -43.79 35.55
N GLN A 284 11.11 -44.33 36.27
CA GLN A 284 11.25 -45.63 36.92
C GLN A 284 9.91 -46.35 36.95
N GLY A 285 9.89 -47.58 36.43
CA GLY A 285 8.77 -48.51 36.55
C GLY A 285 8.86 -49.28 37.87
N TYR A 286 7.71 -49.56 38.49
CA TYR A 286 7.64 -50.24 39.78
C TYR A 286 6.76 -51.50 39.69
N PRO A 287 7.22 -52.66 40.17
CA PRO A 287 6.35 -53.82 40.36
C PRO A 287 5.45 -53.60 41.60
N CYS A 288 4.14 -53.80 41.45
CA CYS A 288 3.16 -53.65 42.53
C CYS A 288 3.26 -54.81 43.57
N PRO A 289 3.01 -54.58 44.89
CA PRO A 289 2.67 -53.32 45.59
C PRO A 289 3.80 -52.73 46.48
N GLY A 290 3.91 -51.38 46.59
CA GLY A 290 4.85 -50.69 47.50
C GLY A 290 4.95 -49.16 47.31
N THR A 291 5.64 -48.45 48.21
CA THR A 291 5.98 -47.02 48.07
C THR A 291 7.05 -46.83 46.99
N ALA A 292 6.82 -45.90 46.06
CA ALA A 292 7.74 -45.60 44.97
C ALA A 292 8.33 -44.19 45.16
N SER A 293 9.66 -44.06 45.15
CA SER A 293 10.36 -42.77 45.26
C SER A 293 11.41 -42.64 44.16
N LEU A 294 11.27 -41.63 43.30
CA LEU A 294 12.21 -41.31 42.24
C LEU A 294 12.93 -40.01 42.58
N THR A 295 14.27 -40.05 42.65
CA THR A 295 15.11 -38.88 42.92
C THR A 295 16.04 -38.62 41.73
N THR A 296 16.13 -37.37 41.30
CA THR A 296 17.09 -36.93 40.28
C THR A 296 17.69 -35.57 40.66
N THR A 297 18.84 -35.23 40.06
CA THR A 297 19.51 -33.94 40.28
C THR A 297 19.55 -33.18 38.97
N ALA A 298 19.08 -31.93 38.97
CA ALA A 298 19.11 -31.08 37.79
C ALA A 298 19.49 -29.64 38.15
N ALA A 299 20.28 -29.01 37.29
CA ALA A 299 20.54 -27.58 37.37
C ALA A 299 19.28 -26.82 36.93
N LEU A 300 18.70 -26.00 37.81
CA LEU A 300 17.45 -25.27 37.53
C LEU A 300 17.72 -23.77 37.39
N GLY A 301 17.20 -23.19 36.31
CA GLY A 301 17.13 -21.76 36.08
C GLY A 301 15.80 -21.16 36.54
N PRO A 302 15.67 -19.82 36.62
CA PRO A 302 14.49 -19.14 37.16
C PRO A 302 13.18 -19.37 36.40
N ALA A 303 13.25 -19.92 35.18
CA ALA A 303 12.10 -20.17 34.31
C ALA A 303 11.86 -21.66 34.03
N ASP A 304 12.61 -22.57 34.66
CA ASP A 304 12.46 -24.00 34.44
C ASP A 304 11.25 -24.55 35.23
N CYS A 305 10.37 -25.27 34.54
CA CYS A 305 9.20 -25.93 35.12
C CYS A 305 9.49 -27.43 35.28
N ILE A 306 9.25 -27.96 36.49
CA ILE A 306 9.38 -29.40 36.78
C ILE A 306 7.99 -30.02 36.81
N GLN A 307 7.80 -31.05 35.98
CA GLN A 307 6.55 -31.79 35.87
C GLN A 307 6.77 -33.23 36.30
N THR A 308 5.86 -33.79 37.10
CA THR A 308 5.87 -35.21 37.47
C THR A 308 4.68 -35.89 36.83
N VAL A 309 4.91 -36.97 36.08
CA VAL A 309 3.85 -37.74 35.42
C VAL A 309 3.79 -39.12 36.05
N VAL A 310 2.60 -39.52 36.49
CA VAL A 310 2.31 -40.84 37.03
C VAL A 310 1.31 -41.52 36.10
N THR A 311 1.69 -42.67 35.55
CA THR A 311 0.82 -43.43 34.65
C THR A 311 0.25 -44.61 35.43
N THR A 312 -1.09 -44.71 35.51
CA THR A 312 -1.80 -45.83 36.15
C THR A 312 -2.52 -46.70 35.12
N CYS A 313 -2.68 -48.00 35.42
CA CYS A 313 -3.49 -48.92 34.59
C CYS A 313 -4.95 -48.94 35.08
N PRO A 314 -5.96 -49.03 34.18
CA PRO A 314 -7.36 -49.07 34.58
C PRO A 314 -7.73 -50.43 35.22
N PRO A 315 -8.70 -50.46 36.17
CA PRO A 315 -9.15 -51.70 36.80
C PRO A 315 -10.04 -52.50 35.85
N HIS A 316 -9.75 -53.80 35.69
CA HIS A 316 -10.64 -54.76 35.03
C HIS A 316 -11.39 -55.58 36.09
N ASP A 317 -12.68 -55.30 36.24
CA ASP A 317 -13.64 -56.18 36.90
C ASP A 317 -14.31 -57.07 35.83
N ASP A 318 -13.98 -58.36 35.79
CA ASP A 318 -14.98 -59.44 35.88
C ASP A 318 -14.35 -60.81 35.60
N ALA A 319 -14.63 -61.73 36.51
CA ALA A 319 -14.29 -63.14 36.41
C ALA A 319 -15.58 -63.93 36.12
N THR A 320 -15.75 -64.45 34.90
CA THR A 320 -16.34 -65.77 34.54
C THR A 320 -16.85 -65.81 33.10
N LEU A 321 -16.23 -66.65 32.25
CA LEU A 321 -16.86 -67.68 31.38
C LEU A 321 -15.87 -68.10 30.28
N CYS A 322 -15.54 -69.40 30.31
CA CYS A 322 -14.72 -70.08 29.32
C CYS A 322 -15.46 -70.22 27.98
N CYS A 323 -14.69 -70.03 26.90
CA CYS A 323 -14.95 -70.28 25.48
C CYS A 323 -15.23 -69.01 24.64
N ILE A 324 -14.60 -68.95 23.44
CA ILE A 324 -14.60 -67.95 22.32
C ILE A 324 -13.31 -67.05 22.31
N PRO A 325 -12.75 -66.67 21.13
CA PRO A 325 -11.54 -67.24 20.49
C PRO A 325 -10.35 -66.25 20.51
N VAL A 326 -9.29 -66.57 19.74
CA VAL A 326 -8.08 -65.77 19.51
C VAL A 326 -8.39 -64.28 19.31
N THR A 327 -7.83 -63.42 20.17
CA THR A 327 -7.79 -61.96 20.00
C THR A 327 -6.42 -61.56 19.47
N ASP A 328 -6.21 -61.85 18.19
CA ASP A 328 -5.57 -60.99 17.21
C ASP A 328 -6.38 -61.20 15.93
N GLU A 329 -6.70 -60.13 15.22
CA GLU A 329 -7.64 -60.08 14.11
C GLU A 329 -7.18 -60.98 12.93
N VAL A 330 -7.54 -62.26 12.95
CA VAL A 330 -7.34 -63.19 11.83
C VAL A 330 -8.66 -63.27 11.07
N GLN A 331 -8.78 -62.51 9.97
CA GLN A 331 -9.86 -62.71 9.01
C GLN A 331 -9.47 -63.86 8.08
N SER A 332 -10.28 -64.94 8.09
CA SER A 332 -10.08 -66.07 7.20
C SER A 332 -10.71 -65.81 5.83
N CYS A 333 -9.88 -65.77 4.79
CA CYS A 333 -10.35 -65.78 3.40
C CYS A 333 -10.97 -67.16 3.05
N PRO A 334 -12.00 -67.26 2.18
CA PRO A 334 -12.69 -68.52 1.89
C PRO A 334 -11.85 -69.57 1.11
N ILE A 335 -10.59 -69.28 0.78
CA ILE A 335 -9.73 -70.18 0.00
C ILE A 335 -8.60 -70.69 0.91
N GLN A 336 -8.71 -71.97 1.31
CA GLN A 336 -7.66 -72.83 1.88
C GLN A 336 -6.75 -72.26 2.98
N GLY A 337 -7.27 -72.08 4.20
CA GLY A 337 -6.47 -72.22 5.44
C GLY A 337 -5.25 -71.31 5.62
N ALA A 338 -5.15 -70.22 4.87
CA ALA A 338 -4.07 -69.23 4.98
C ALA A 338 -4.39 -68.20 6.08
N THR A 339 -3.40 -67.92 6.92
CA THR A 339 -3.40 -66.83 7.91
C THR A 339 -2.52 -65.72 7.36
N TYR A 340 -2.94 -64.45 7.45
CA TYR A 340 -2.14 -63.32 6.99
C TYR A 340 -1.45 -62.64 8.18
N MET A 341 -0.19 -62.25 8.00
CA MET A 341 0.55 -61.43 8.96
C MET A 341 1.15 -60.24 8.23
N CYS A 342 1.20 -59.08 8.88
CA CYS A 342 1.70 -57.88 8.26
C CYS A 342 3.01 -57.36 8.83
N ILE A 343 3.78 -56.68 7.97
CA ILE A 343 4.95 -55.87 8.33
C ILE A 343 4.74 -54.48 7.69
N SER A 344 4.82 -53.41 8.48
CA SER A 344 4.88 -52.02 7.96
C SER A 344 6.34 -51.58 7.73
N ASP A 345 6.56 -50.50 6.99
CA ASP A 345 7.91 -50.01 6.70
C ASP A 345 8.72 -49.63 7.94
N ALA A 346 8.09 -48.97 8.93
CA ALA A 346 8.72 -48.70 10.22
C ALA A 346 9.15 -50.00 10.95
N GLN A 347 8.45 -51.11 10.73
CA GLN A 347 8.78 -52.41 11.32
C GLN A 347 9.84 -53.15 10.50
N ARG A 348 9.90 -52.93 9.19
CA ARG A 348 10.94 -53.41 8.27
C ARG A 348 12.31 -52.87 8.68
N GLU A 349 12.41 -51.57 8.94
CA GLU A 349 13.69 -50.94 9.33
C GLU A 349 14.16 -51.36 10.73
N ASN A 350 13.23 -51.56 11.68
CA ASN A 350 13.56 -51.86 13.08
C ASN A 350 13.77 -53.36 13.38
N LYS A 351 13.52 -54.27 12.42
CA LYS A 351 13.61 -55.74 12.61
C LYS A 351 12.84 -56.24 13.83
N GLU A 352 11.66 -55.68 14.10
CA GLU A 352 10.89 -56.02 15.29
C GLU A 352 10.26 -57.41 15.20
N ALA A 353 10.45 -58.22 16.24
CA ALA A 353 9.93 -59.58 16.30
C ALA A 353 8.43 -59.61 16.68
N ARG A 354 7.59 -60.24 15.85
CA ARG A 354 6.18 -60.51 16.16
C ARG A 354 6.02 -61.86 16.88
N THR A 355 4.97 -61.97 17.70
CA THR A 355 4.67 -63.17 18.50
C THR A 355 3.26 -63.67 18.20
N LEU A 356 3.12 -64.92 17.77
CA LEU A 356 1.82 -65.55 17.47
C LEU A 356 1.39 -66.38 18.69
N THR A 357 0.28 -65.99 19.33
CA THR A 357 -0.16 -66.62 20.59
C THR A 357 -1.33 -67.55 20.33
N CYS A 358 -1.16 -68.86 20.58
CA CYS A 358 -2.23 -69.86 20.48
C CYS A 358 -2.61 -70.38 21.88
N PRO A 359 -3.76 -69.96 22.47
CA PRO A 359 -4.04 -70.20 23.89
C PRO A 359 -4.45 -71.65 24.29
N CYS A 360 -4.49 -72.61 23.36
CA CYS A 360 -5.12 -73.92 23.65
C CYS A 360 -4.51 -75.12 22.90
N ALA A 361 -3.21 -75.37 23.12
CA ALA A 361 -2.57 -76.62 22.67
C ALA A 361 -2.70 -77.75 23.73
N PRO A 362 -3.21 -78.95 23.37
CA PRO A 362 -3.15 -80.13 24.22
C PRO A 362 -1.70 -80.51 24.57
N PRO A 363 -1.44 -81.20 25.70
CA PRO A 363 -0.10 -81.45 26.26
C PRO A 363 0.89 -82.22 25.37
N ASN A 364 0.45 -82.73 24.22
CA ASN A 364 1.20 -83.66 23.35
C ASN A 364 1.48 -83.07 21.95
N SER A 365 1.24 -81.77 21.73
CA SER A 365 1.38 -81.14 20.40
C SER A 365 2.85 -80.82 20.12
N GLN A 366 3.43 -81.35 19.04
CA GLN A 366 4.74 -80.92 18.54
C GLN A 366 4.56 -79.89 17.42
N TRP A 367 5.28 -78.78 17.51
CA TRP A 367 5.29 -77.73 16.51
C TRP A 367 6.62 -77.77 15.76
N SER A 368 6.56 -77.83 14.42
CA SER A 368 7.74 -77.70 13.57
C SER A 368 7.42 -76.71 12.45
N ALA A 369 8.23 -75.66 12.32
CA ALA A 369 8.21 -74.79 11.16
C ALA A 369 9.21 -75.34 10.13
N GLY A 370 8.72 -75.68 8.94
CA GLY A 370 9.57 -76.00 7.79
C GLY A 370 9.94 -74.72 7.06
N PHE A 371 11.17 -74.24 7.19
CA PHE A 371 11.69 -73.15 6.37
C PHE A 371 12.56 -73.74 5.24
N ALA A 372 12.37 -73.27 4.01
CA ALA A 372 13.36 -73.43 2.95
C ALA A 372 14.44 -72.33 3.00
N GLY A 373 14.95 -71.99 4.20
CA GLY A 373 15.90 -70.88 4.39
C GLY A 373 16.23 -70.63 5.86
N GLN A 374 17.41 -70.09 6.17
CA GLN A 374 18.00 -70.11 7.52
C GLN A 374 17.26 -69.24 8.56
N GLY A 375 16.43 -69.86 9.42
CA GLY A 375 15.93 -69.29 10.67
C GLY A 375 15.86 -70.36 11.78
N ARG A 376 16.31 -70.05 13.01
CA ARG A 376 16.33 -71.01 14.14
C ARG A 376 15.17 -70.78 15.10
N VAL A 377 14.29 -71.77 15.24
CA VAL A 377 13.35 -71.85 16.38
C VAL A 377 14.03 -72.65 17.50
N LYS A 378 14.15 -72.09 18.71
CA LYS A 378 14.58 -72.85 19.91
C LYS A 378 13.37 -73.55 20.53
N PRO A 379 13.38 -74.88 20.74
CA PRO A 379 12.29 -75.54 21.44
C PRO A 379 12.38 -75.22 22.94
N ALA A 380 11.30 -74.68 23.50
CA ALA A 380 11.07 -74.62 24.94
C ALA A 380 10.00 -75.65 25.32
N SER A 381 10.34 -76.55 26.24
CA SER A 381 9.48 -77.63 26.70
C SER A 381 8.67 -77.20 27.94
N HIS A 382 7.63 -76.38 27.80
CA HIS A 382 6.66 -76.17 28.88
C HIS A 382 5.24 -75.92 28.37
N THR A 383 4.27 -76.41 29.16
CA THR A 383 2.82 -76.29 28.98
C THR A 383 2.39 -74.83 29.00
N GLY A 384 1.63 -74.39 27.98
CA GLY A 384 1.22 -72.98 27.82
C GLY A 384 2.22 -72.08 27.10
N ALA A 385 3.22 -72.64 26.41
CA ALA A 385 4.23 -71.85 25.69
C ALA A 385 3.63 -71.06 24.52
N VAL A 386 3.87 -69.76 24.54
CA VAL A 386 3.72 -68.84 23.40
C VAL A 386 4.93 -69.06 22.48
N TYR A 387 4.69 -69.27 21.18
CA TYR A 387 5.76 -69.42 20.19
C TYR A 387 5.91 -68.13 19.39
N PRO A 388 6.90 -67.28 19.68
CA PRO A 388 7.18 -66.14 18.82
C PRO A 388 7.66 -66.66 17.46
N ILE A 389 6.89 -66.37 16.41
CA ILE A 389 7.30 -66.59 15.03
C ILE A 389 7.88 -65.27 14.56
N THR A 390 9.20 -65.18 14.57
CA THR A 390 9.92 -64.06 13.98
C THR A 390 10.15 -64.36 12.52
N ALA A 391 9.49 -63.62 11.63
CA ALA A 391 9.81 -63.62 10.20
C ALA A 391 10.76 -62.44 9.93
N ASP A 392 12.05 -62.72 9.81
CA ASP A 392 13.09 -61.70 9.50
C ASP A 392 13.18 -61.37 8.01
N HIS A 393 12.36 -62.04 7.17
CA HIS A 393 12.43 -61.99 5.72
C HIS A 393 11.04 -61.99 5.07
N GLU A 394 10.93 -61.22 4.00
CA GLU A 394 9.74 -61.14 3.15
C GLU A 394 9.45 -62.50 2.50
N SER A 395 8.17 -62.88 2.42
CA SER A 395 7.79 -64.08 1.66
C SER A 395 8.01 -63.83 0.17
N THR A 396 8.95 -64.55 -0.43
CA THR A 396 8.97 -64.73 -1.90
C THR A 396 7.88 -65.75 -2.27
N PRO A 397 7.46 -65.87 -3.56
CA PRO A 397 6.26 -66.58 -3.99
C PRO A 397 6.09 -68.06 -3.60
N ILE A 398 7.06 -68.66 -2.89
CA ILE A 398 7.12 -70.08 -2.56
C ILE A 398 7.29 -70.34 -1.05
N ASP A 399 7.59 -69.34 -0.23
CA ASP A 399 7.75 -69.51 1.22
C ASP A 399 6.50 -69.03 1.97
N ASP A 400 5.36 -69.67 1.72
CA ASP A 400 4.32 -69.74 2.75
C ASP A 400 5.03 -70.31 3.99
N ILE A 401 5.04 -69.57 5.10
CA ILE A 401 5.51 -70.12 6.37
C ILE A 401 4.50 -71.23 6.70
N THR A 402 4.88 -72.47 6.36
CA THR A 402 4.02 -73.63 6.57
C THR A 402 4.21 -74.05 8.01
N ILE A 403 3.20 -73.72 8.81
CA ILE A 403 3.11 -74.12 10.21
C ILE A 403 2.47 -75.50 10.22
N THR A 404 3.31 -76.52 10.31
CA THR A 404 2.86 -77.90 10.45
C THR A 404 2.66 -78.19 11.93
N ARG A 405 1.41 -78.46 12.32
CA ARG A 405 1.05 -78.95 13.65
C ARG A 405 0.77 -80.45 13.54
N SER A 406 1.56 -81.26 14.23
CA SER A 406 1.28 -82.69 14.39
C SER A 406 0.63 -82.94 15.75
N HIS A 407 -0.52 -83.60 15.73
CA HIS A 407 -1.21 -84.08 16.92
C HIS A 407 -1.22 -85.61 16.89
N VAL A 408 -0.54 -86.20 17.88
CA VAL A 408 -0.57 -87.63 18.12
C VAL A 408 -1.72 -87.92 19.09
N ASP A 409 -2.67 -88.72 18.64
CA ASP A 409 -3.79 -89.14 19.48
C ASP A 409 -3.36 -90.25 20.48
N PRO A 410 -4.22 -90.65 21.42
CA PRO A 410 -3.88 -91.68 22.41
C PRO A 410 -3.54 -93.06 21.83
N ASP A 411 -3.94 -93.35 20.59
CA ASP A 411 -3.71 -94.62 19.90
C ASP A 411 -2.39 -94.64 19.11
N GLY A 412 -1.70 -93.49 19.04
CA GLY A 412 -0.42 -93.32 18.35
C GLY A 412 -0.56 -92.84 16.90
N ASP A 413 -1.78 -92.53 16.45
CA ASP A 413 -2.00 -92.00 15.12
C ASP A 413 -1.63 -90.51 15.07
N VAL A 414 -0.84 -90.13 14.06
CA VAL A 414 -0.38 -88.75 13.86
C VAL A 414 -1.33 -88.07 12.87
N SER A 415 -2.15 -87.15 13.37
CA SER A 415 -2.87 -86.20 12.53
C SER A 415 -1.99 -84.97 12.29
N VAL A 416 -1.83 -84.58 11.02
CA VAL A 416 -1.07 -83.38 10.65
C VAL A 416 -2.04 -82.35 10.12
N SER A 417 -2.05 -81.16 10.74
CA SER A 417 -2.71 -79.98 10.19
C SER A 417 -1.65 -79.00 9.72
N GLU A 418 -1.72 -78.60 8.46
CA GLU A 418 -0.87 -77.55 7.89
C GLU A 418 -1.66 -76.25 7.85
N SER A 419 -1.03 -75.17 8.29
CA SER A 419 -1.52 -73.81 8.10
C SER A 419 -0.45 -73.03 7.36
N LYS A 420 -0.87 -72.27 6.34
CA LYS A 420 0.03 -71.42 5.56
C LYS A 420 -0.06 -70.01 6.11
N LEU A 421 1.08 -69.40 6.41
CA LEU A 421 1.16 -68.01 6.82
C LEU A 421 1.78 -67.21 5.68
N THR A 422 1.01 -66.27 5.14
CA THR A 422 1.45 -65.34 4.10
C THR A 422 1.76 -64.00 4.76
N VAL A 423 2.98 -63.51 4.57
CA VAL A 423 3.38 -62.19 5.09
C VAL A 423 3.06 -61.15 4.04
N VAL A 424 2.19 -60.20 4.39
CA VAL A 424 1.77 -59.11 3.51
C VAL A 424 2.50 -57.85 3.91
N LEU A 425 3.09 -57.17 2.94
CA LEU A 425 3.62 -55.83 3.12
C LEU A 425 2.68 -54.85 2.44
N VAL A 426 2.25 -53.85 3.21
CA VAL A 426 1.43 -52.72 2.78
C VAL A 426 2.35 -51.51 2.70
N ASP A 427 2.49 -50.95 1.51
CA ASP A 427 3.38 -49.83 1.20
C ASP A 427 2.61 -48.80 0.37
N LEU A 428 2.71 -47.54 0.75
CA LEU A 428 2.04 -46.42 0.13
C LEU A 428 3.08 -45.43 -0.34
N LYS A 429 3.18 -45.25 -1.66
CA LYS A 429 4.08 -44.25 -2.27
C LYS A 429 3.33 -43.04 -2.76
N ILE A 430 3.96 -41.88 -2.66
CA ILE A 430 3.47 -40.63 -3.26
C ILE A 430 4.55 -40.02 -4.14
N HIS A 431 4.12 -39.46 -5.28
CA HIS A 431 5.00 -38.82 -6.25
C HIS A 431 4.80 -37.31 -6.26
N ARG A 432 5.83 -36.61 -6.71
CA ARG A 432 5.73 -35.20 -7.09
C ARG A 432 4.78 -35.05 -8.29
N PRO A 433 3.95 -34.00 -8.32
CA PRO A 433 3.12 -33.69 -9.48
C PRO A 433 3.99 -33.18 -10.64
N GLY A 434 3.47 -33.27 -11.87
CA GLY A 434 4.18 -32.85 -13.09
C GLY A 434 4.54 -31.36 -13.09
N VAL A 435 3.66 -30.52 -12.56
CA VAL A 435 3.86 -29.06 -12.43
C VAL A 435 5.09 -28.69 -11.58
N ILE A 436 5.49 -29.55 -10.64
CA ILE A 436 6.68 -29.35 -9.79
C ILE A 436 7.89 -30.12 -10.33
N ASP A 437 7.66 -31.34 -10.78
CA ASP A 437 8.67 -32.22 -11.35
C ASP A 437 8.09 -32.94 -12.57
N PRO A 438 8.45 -32.55 -13.80
CA PRO A 438 7.96 -33.19 -15.02
C PRO A 438 8.26 -34.70 -15.10
N GLY A 439 9.23 -35.18 -14.32
CA GLY A 439 9.54 -36.61 -14.19
C GLY A 439 8.63 -37.38 -13.22
N GLN A 440 7.77 -36.68 -12.46
CA GLN A 440 6.91 -37.21 -11.41
C GLN A 440 7.65 -38.17 -10.47
N SER A 441 8.80 -37.75 -9.95
CA SER A 441 9.63 -38.62 -9.11
C SER A 441 8.92 -39.03 -7.81
N GLU A 442 9.16 -40.27 -7.40
CA GLU A 442 8.71 -40.82 -6.12
C GLU A 442 9.42 -40.11 -4.96
N LEU A 443 8.71 -39.85 -3.85
CA LEU A 443 9.35 -39.43 -2.61
C LEU A 443 10.06 -40.62 -1.95
N ALA A 444 11.15 -40.35 -1.25
CA ALA A 444 11.83 -41.38 -0.47
C ALA A 444 11.03 -41.73 0.77
N ASP A 445 11.03 -43.01 1.20
CA ASP A 445 10.30 -43.52 2.38
C ASP A 445 10.45 -42.61 3.62
N ALA A 446 11.68 -42.16 3.91
CA ALA A 446 11.97 -41.31 5.07
C ALA A 446 11.31 -39.92 5.01
N ASP A 447 10.96 -39.44 3.81
CA ASP A 447 10.39 -38.11 3.56
C ASP A 447 8.85 -38.15 3.48
N GLU A 448 8.23 -39.30 3.28
CA GLU A 448 6.78 -39.42 3.00
C GLU A 448 5.89 -38.80 4.07
N LEU A 449 6.24 -38.93 5.36
CA LEU A 449 5.54 -38.27 6.48
C LEU A 449 6.32 -37.08 7.05
N SER A 450 7.65 -37.18 7.06
CA SER A 450 8.51 -36.18 7.70
C SER A 450 8.59 -34.87 6.90
N LYS A 451 8.40 -34.96 5.59
CA LYS A 451 8.36 -33.83 4.65
C LYS A 451 7.02 -33.75 3.93
N GLY A 452 6.51 -34.89 3.46
CA GLY A 452 5.32 -34.98 2.63
C GLY A 452 5.58 -34.59 1.17
N ALA A 453 4.67 -34.99 0.29
CA ALA A 453 4.54 -34.41 -1.03
C ALA A 453 3.94 -33.00 -0.93
N GLN A 454 3.97 -32.29 -2.06
CA GLN A 454 3.22 -31.06 -2.23
C GLN A 454 2.69 -30.94 -3.65
N THR A 455 1.60 -30.20 -3.80
CA THR A 455 1.03 -29.80 -5.08
C THR A 455 0.42 -28.40 -4.97
N TRP A 456 -0.16 -27.87 -6.04
CA TRP A 456 -0.89 -26.61 -6.07
C TRP A 456 -2.41 -26.84 -6.08
N GLU A 457 -3.15 -25.79 -5.73
CA GLU A 457 -4.56 -25.71 -6.12
C GLU A 457 -4.65 -25.79 -7.64
N ASN A 458 -5.33 -26.81 -8.15
CA ASN A 458 -5.59 -26.97 -9.57
C ASN A 458 -6.63 -25.92 -9.99
N LEU A 459 -6.23 -24.90 -10.74
CA LEU A 459 -7.02 -23.70 -11.03
C LEU A 459 -7.00 -23.28 -12.51
N ASP A 460 -6.30 -24.05 -13.32
CA ASP A 460 -6.05 -23.91 -14.75
C ASP A 460 -6.96 -24.82 -15.58
N ASN A 461 -6.59 -25.01 -16.84
CA ASN A 461 -7.40 -25.63 -17.89
C ASN A 461 -6.47 -26.29 -18.91
N ASP A 462 -5.86 -27.41 -18.54
CA ASP A 462 -4.80 -28.05 -19.31
C ASP A 462 -5.22 -28.51 -20.70
N ASP A 463 -6.45 -28.98 -20.84
CA ASP A 463 -6.96 -29.51 -22.11
C ASP A 463 -7.62 -28.45 -23.01
N GLN A 464 -7.68 -27.20 -22.53
CA GLN A 464 -8.22 -26.04 -23.26
C GLN A 464 -9.67 -26.27 -23.69
N ASP A 465 -10.45 -26.90 -22.83
CA ASP A 465 -11.87 -27.08 -23.04
C ASP A 465 -12.69 -25.91 -22.44
N SER A 466 -14.01 -26.09 -22.35
CA SER A 466 -14.93 -25.05 -21.92
C SER A 466 -15.04 -24.84 -20.40
N GLU A 467 -14.34 -25.64 -19.59
CA GLU A 467 -14.36 -25.60 -18.13
C GLU A 467 -12.93 -25.45 -17.56
N PHE A 468 -12.82 -25.06 -16.29
CA PHE A 468 -11.55 -25.15 -15.58
C PHE A 468 -11.44 -26.54 -14.95
N ASP A 469 -10.22 -27.06 -14.84
CA ASP A 469 -9.91 -28.44 -14.46
C ASP A 469 -10.49 -28.84 -13.10
N ILE A 470 -10.64 -27.90 -12.17
CA ILE A 470 -11.24 -28.11 -10.84
C ILE A 470 -12.74 -28.50 -10.89
N LYS A 471 -13.43 -28.10 -11.95
CA LYS A 471 -14.85 -28.40 -12.20
C LYS A 471 -15.03 -29.54 -13.19
N ASP A 472 -14.03 -29.79 -14.00
CA ASP A 472 -14.07 -30.84 -15.00
C ASP A 472 -13.81 -32.24 -14.40
N ASN A 473 -14.38 -33.25 -15.04
CA ASN A 473 -14.18 -34.67 -14.71
C ASN A 473 -13.54 -35.42 -15.89
N SER A 474 -12.85 -34.75 -16.82
CA SER A 474 -12.29 -35.35 -18.03
C SER A 474 -11.09 -34.59 -18.61
N VAL A 475 -10.07 -34.29 -17.80
CA VAL A 475 -8.96 -33.41 -18.20
C VAL A 475 -7.85 -34.17 -18.92
N SER A 476 -7.48 -33.76 -20.13
CA SER A 476 -6.29 -34.28 -20.83
C SER A 476 -5.06 -33.39 -20.65
N GLY A 477 -4.03 -33.90 -19.97
CA GLY A 477 -2.76 -33.17 -19.81
C GLY A 477 -2.44 -32.82 -18.36
N GLU A 478 -3.44 -32.94 -17.48
CA GLU A 478 -3.40 -32.72 -16.04
C GLU A 478 -2.05 -33.03 -15.37
N ASP A 479 -1.41 -32.00 -14.84
CA ASP A 479 -0.08 -32.13 -14.24
C ASP A 479 0.04 -31.64 -12.78
N GLU A 480 -1.02 -31.10 -12.17
CA GLU A 480 -1.11 -30.78 -10.73
C GLU A 480 -1.37 -32.01 -9.86
N MET A 481 -1.86 -33.12 -10.40
CA MET A 481 -2.18 -34.27 -9.56
C MET A 481 -0.94 -35.04 -9.07
N CYS A 482 -0.86 -35.29 -7.77
CA CYS A 482 0.11 -36.22 -7.20
C CYS A 482 -0.32 -37.67 -7.47
N VAL A 483 0.59 -38.50 -8.00
CA VAL A 483 0.33 -39.95 -8.09
C VAL A 483 0.50 -40.57 -6.70
N VAL A 484 -0.55 -41.22 -6.20
CA VAL A 484 -0.55 -42.02 -4.98
C VAL A 484 -0.63 -43.49 -5.36
N ARG A 485 0.40 -44.26 -5.04
CA ARG A 485 0.53 -45.67 -5.42
C ARG A 485 0.38 -46.58 -4.21
N LEU A 486 -0.72 -47.33 -4.20
CA LEU A 486 -0.98 -48.38 -3.22
C LEU A 486 -0.24 -49.64 -3.67
N ARG A 487 0.64 -50.18 -2.84
CA ARG A 487 1.47 -51.34 -3.17
C ARG A 487 1.25 -52.45 -2.15
N LEU A 488 1.08 -53.68 -2.65
CA LEU A 488 0.96 -54.88 -1.83
C LEU A 488 1.97 -55.93 -2.30
N LYS A 489 2.66 -56.55 -1.34
CA LYS A 489 3.52 -57.71 -1.57
C LYS A 489 3.01 -58.88 -0.72
N PRO A 490 3.02 -60.13 -1.22
CA PRO A 490 3.53 -60.57 -2.51
C PRO A 490 2.53 -60.40 -3.68
N LYS A 491 3.02 -60.31 -4.93
CA LYS A 491 2.18 -60.11 -6.12
C LYS A 491 1.12 -61.20 -6.34
N GLU A 492 1.35 -62.42 -5.83
CA GLU A 492 0.44 -63.57 -5.93
C GLU A 492 -0.88 -63.31 -5.20
N LEU A 493 -0.95 -62.31 -4.32
CA LEU A 493 -2.21 -61.84 -3.72
C LEU A 493 -3.26 -61.48 -4.78
N LYS A 494 -2.83 -60.99 -5.95
CA LYS A 494 -3.73 -60.69 -7.07
C LYS A 494 -4.33 -61.96 -7.70
N ASP A 495 -3.55 -63.02 -7.83
CA ASP A 495 -4.01 -64.28 -8.46
C ASP A 495 -5.06 -64.99 -7.61
N ILE A 496 -4.92 -64.87 -6.29
CA ILE A 496 -5.89 -65.41 -5.32
C ILE A 496 -7.11 -64.48 -5.19
N ASN A 497 -6.96 -63.21 -5.54
CA ASN A 497 -7.99 -62.15 -5.48
C ASN A 497 -8.73 -62.15 -4.13
N CYS A 498 -7.95 -62.23 -3.05
CA CYS A 498 -8.47 -62.25 -1.69
C CYS A 498 -8.36 -60.86 -1.06
N GLY A 499 -9.47 -60.35 -0.52
CA GLY A 499 -9.50 -59.06 0.18
C GLY A 499 -9.54 -57.83 -0.73
N SER A 500 -9.39 -56.68 -0.09
CA SER A 500 -9.45 -55.36 -0.72
C SER A 500 -8.56 -54.36 0.02
N ALA A 501 -7.95 -53.45 -0.72
CA ALA A 501 -7.22 -52.32 -0.16
C ALA A 501 -8.11 -51.07 -0.19
N LYS A 502 -7.85 -50.10 0.69
CA LYS A 502 -8.49 -48.78 0.62
C LYS A 502 -7.51 -47.68 0.99
N LEU A 503 -7.79 -46.48 0.50
CA LEU A 503 -7.06 -45.26 0.84
C LEU A 503 -8.00 -44.32 1.59
N ASP A 504 -7.65 -43.99 2.83
CA ASP A 504 -8.37 -43.02 3.66
C ASP A 504 -7.64 -41.66 3.61
N VAL A 505 -8.38 -40.55 3.53
CA VAL A 505 -7.85 -39.17 3.64
C VAL A 505 -8.02 -38.70 5.08
N LEU A 506 -6.95 -38.24 5.74
CA LEU A 506 -6.90 -37.83 7.14
C LEU A 506 -6.51 -36.34 7.26
N PRO A 507 -7.18 -35.54 8.11
CA PRO A 507 -8.40 -35.89 8.86
C PRO A 507 -9.55 -36.27 7.91
N ALA A 508 -10.45 -37.13 8.37
CA ALA A 508 -11.47 -37.77 7.55
C ALA A 508 -12.24 -36.77 6.68
N GLY A 509 -12.04 -36.83 5.36
CA GLY A 509 -12.75 -35.98 4.40
C GLY A 509 -12.33 -34.51 4.41
N ASP A 510 -11.02 -34.23 4.47
CA ASP A 510 -10.42 -32.87 4.57
C ASP A 510 -10.95 -31.84 3.55
N GLY A 511 -11.64 -32.24 2.48
CA GLY A 511 -12.36 -31.34 1.57
C GLY A 511 -11.47 -30.46 0.68
N THR A 512 -10.20 -30.30 1.04
CA THR A 512 -9.18 -29.57 0.29
C THR A 512 -8.51 -30.40 -0.80
N VAL A 513 -8.80 -31.71 -0.86
CA VAL A 513 -8.23 -32.65 -1.82
C VAL A 513 -9.30 -33.57 -2.38
N ARG A 514 -9.16 -33.93 -3.66
CA ARG A 514 -10.01 -34.91 -4.35
C ARG A 514 -9.15 -36.05 -4.87
N LEU A 515 -9.67 -37.27 -4.83
CA LEU A 515 -8.98 -38.46 -5.33
C LEU A 515 -9.64 -38.95 -6.62
N TRP A 516 -8.82 -39.39 -7.57
CA TRP A 516 -9.25 -39.92 -8.85
C TRP A 516 -8.63 -41.29 -9.11
N LYS A 517 -9.36 -42.15 -9.81
CA LYS A 517 -8.86 -43.47 -10.22
C LYS A 517 -7.99 -43.41 -11.47
N TRP A 518 -8.07 -42.32 -12.22
CA TRP A 518 -7.44 -42.12 -13.53
C TRP A 518 -6.79 -40.75 -13.59
N ALA A 519 -5.74 -40.64 -14.40
CA ALA A 519 -4.99 -39.40 -14.60
C ALA A 519 -5.82 -38.33 -15.35
N ASP A 520 -6.85 -38.74 -16.08
CA ASP A 520 -7.72 -37.90 -16.88
C ASP A 520 -9.04 -37.54 -16.17
N LYS A 521 -9.08 -37.66 -14.83
CA LYS A 521 -10.26 -37.39 -13.99
C LYS A 521 -11.54 -38.18 -14.32
N PHE A 522 -11.48 -39.20 -15.17
CA PHE A 522 -12.68 -39.93 -15.64
C PHE A 522 -13.57 -40.52 -14.52
N GLU A 523 -12.97 -40.93 -13.40
CA GLU A 523 -13.71 -41.52 -12.26
C GLU A 523 -13.11 -41.09 -10.93
N SER A 524 -13.90 -40.39 -10.12
CA SER A 524 -13.51 -40.01 -8.75
C SER A 524 -13.45 -41.22 -7.82
N TYR A 525 -12.49 -41.23 -6.90
CA TYR A 525 -12.39 -42.20 -5.82
C TYR A 525 -12.88 -41.58 -4.51
N ALA A 526 -13.91 -42.17 -3.89
CA ALA A 526 -14.35 -41.75 -2.57
C ALA A 526 -13.45 -42.35 -1.47
N SER A 527 -12.89 -41.50 -0.61
CA SER A 527 -12.05 -41.90 0.53
C SER A 527 -12.64 -43.09 1.30
N GLY A 528 -11.80 -44.09 1.57
CA GLY A 528 -12.16 -45.28 2.33
C GLY A 528 -12.93 -46.35 1.54
N THR A 529 -13.22 -46.12 0.26
CA THR A 529 -13.89 -47.12 -0.60
C THR A 529 -12.96 -48.30 -0.88
N ALA A 530 -13.45 -49.52 -0.67
CA ALA A 530 -12.70 -50.74 -0.95
C ALA A 530 -12.35 -50.86 -2.45
N ILE A 531 -11.09 -51.14 -2.75
CA ILE A 531 -10.55 -51.43 -4.08
C ILE A 531 -10.21 -52.92 -4.12
N PRO A 532 -10.92 -53.73 -4.92
CA PRO A 532 -10.62 -55.15 -5.05
C PRO A 532 -9.26 -55.36 -5.73
N LEU A 533 -8.53 -56.42 -5.34
CA LEU A 533 -7.20 -56.71 -5.90
C LEU A 533 -7.22 -57.00 -7.41
N SER A 534 -8.38 -57.33 -7.98
CA SER A 534 -8.56 -57.43 -9.44
C SER A 534 -8.26 -56.11 -10.19
N GLU A 535 -8.34 -54.96 -9.52
CA GLU A 535 -8.03 -53.64 -10.10
C GLU A 535 -6.54 -53.25 -9.99
N PHE A 536 -5.72 -54.06 -9.29
CA PHE A 536 -4.28 -53.83 -9.16
C PHE A 536 -3.54 -54.35 -10.39
N TYR A 537 -2.43 -53.71 -10.76
CA TYR A 537 -1.51 -54.14 -11.82
C TYR A 537 -0.39 -55.01 -11.26
N ALA A 538 0.06 -56.01 -12.03
CA ALA A 538 1.14 -56.92 -11.62
C ALA A 538 2.54 -56.48 -12.10
N THR A 539 2.61 -55.33 -12.78
CA THR A 539 3.83 -54.79 -13.41
C THR A 539 4.24 -53.50 -12.71
N ASP A 540 4.56 -53.60 -11.41
CA ASP A 540 5.24 -52.53 -10.67
C ASP A 540 6.74 -52.49 -11.05
N PRO A 541 7.43 -51.33 -10.93
CA PRO A 541 8.89 -51.28 -11.06
C PRO A 541 9.62 -52.28 -10.16
N ASP A 542 9.04 -52.58 -8.99
CA ASP A 542 9.43 -53.73 -8.19
C ASP A 542 8.60 -54.97 -8.59
N PRO A 543 9.21 -56.01 -9.16
CA PRO A 543 8.51 -57.17 -9.70
C PRO A 543 7.81 -58.05 -8.65
N ASP A 544 7.97 -57.75 -7.36
CA ASP A 544 7.33 -58.48 -6.25
C ASP A 544 6.04 -57.83 -5.76
N PHE A 545 5.75 -56.59 -6.17
CA PHE A 545 4.53 -55.89 -5.77
C PHE A 545 3.44 -55.96 -6.84
N ILE A 546 2.19 -56.02 -6.37
CA ILE A 546 1.05 -55.52 -7.14
C ILE A 546 0.78 -54.08 -6.71
N HIS A 547 0.28 -53.26 -7.63
CA HIS A 547 0.01 -51.86 -7.31
C HIS A 547 -1.28 -51.32 -7.93
N ARG A 548 -1.86 -50.31 -7.30
CA ARG A 548 -2.91 -49.46 -7.87
C ARG A 548 -2.49 -48.01 -7.78
N ARG A 549 -2.64 -47.27 -8.87
CA ARG A 549 -2.47 -45.81 -8.88
C ARG A 549 -3.80 -45.13 -8.63
N LEU A 550 -3.76 -44.13 -7.77
CA LEU A 550 -4.76 -43.09 -7.60
C LEU A 550 -4.05 -41.74 -7.81
N TYR A 551 -4.84 -40.71 -8.02
CA TYR A 551 -4.35 -39.37 -8.31
C TYR A 551 -4.99 -38.39 -7.33
N ALA A 552 -4.16 -37.63 -6.61
CA ALA A 552 -4.60 -36.67 -5.61
C ALA A 552 -4.48 -35.26 -6.16
N GLU A 553 -5.63 -34.60 -6.29
CA GLU A 553 -5.81 -33.23 -6.76
C GLU A 553 -5.96 -32.27 -5.58
N GLY A 554 -5.30 -31.12 -5.64
CA GLY A 554 -5.49 -30.02 -4.68
C GLY A 554 -6.68 -29.13 -5.07
N ILE A 555 -7.70 -29.07 -4.22
CA ILE A 555 -8.93 -28.26 -4.43
C ILE A 555 -8.84 -26.93 -3.67
N GLU A 556 -8.24 -26.94 -2.49
CA GLU A 556 -8.06 -25.77 -1.63
C GLU A 556 -6.69 -25.76 -0.96
N ALA A 557 -6.07 -24.58 -0.90
CA ALA A 557 -4.77 -24.39 -0.27
C ALA A 557 -4.81 -24.71 1.23
N HIS A 558 -3.78 -25.41 1.70
CA HIS A 558 -3.61 -25.73 3.09
C HIS A 558 -3.12 -24.54 3.90
N THR A 559 -3.49 -24.51 5.18
CA THR A 559 -3.04 -23.50 6.15
C THR A 559 -1.84 -23.95 6.97
N ALA A 560 -1.48 -25.24 6.87
CA ALA A 560 -0.31 -25.84 7.49
C ALA A 560 0.33 -26.87 6.55
N GLN A 561 1.64 -27.08 6.66
CA GLN A 561 2.31 -28.13 5.90
C GLN A 561 1.81 -29.48 6.36
N ARG A 562 1.65 -30.42 5.41
CA ARG A 562 1.20 -31.79 5.67
C ARG A 562 -0.15 -31.85 6.36
N GLN A 563 -1.05 -30.92 6.02
CA GLN A 563 -2.39 -30.87 6.60
C GLN A 563 -3.19 -32.15 6.29
N VAL A 564 -2.97 -32.73 5.09
CA VAL A 564 -3.53 -34.02 4.70
C VAL A 564 -2.51 -35.12 4.90
N GLN A 565 -2.98 -36.26 5.39
CA GLN A 565 -2.31 -37.54 5.29
C GLN A 565 -3.20 -38.55 4.56
N PHE A 566 -2.62 -39.36 3.69
CA PHE A 566 -3.29 -40.51 3.11
C PHE A 566 -2.87 -41.76 3.87
N LYS A 567 -3.83 -42.61 4.21
CA LYS A 567 -3.61 -43.85 4.94
C LYS A 567 -4.10 -45.03 4.12
N MET A 568 -3.19 -45.92 3.76
CA MET A 568 -3.53 -47.18 3.11
C MET A 568 -3.82 -48.25 4.16
N THR A 569 -4.87 -49.03 3.93
CA THR A 569 -5.17 -50.23 4.71
C THR A 569 -5.53 -51.39 3.78
N TYR A 570 -5.30 -52.62 4.22
CA TYR A 570 -5.67 -53.84 3.52
C TYR A 570 -6.52 -54.72 4.44
N ASP A 571 -7.73 -55.06 4.04
CA ASP A 571 -8.75 -55.62 4.94
C ASP A 571 -8.40 -57.01 5.54
N GLN A 572 -7.42 -57.72 4.99
CA GLN A 572 -6.98 -59.00 5.54
C GLN A 572 -5.92 -58.86 6.65
N VAL A 573 -5.37 -57.66 6.88
CA VAL A 573 -4.33 -57.43 7.90
C VAL A 573 -4.51 -56.08 8.61
N SER A 574 -3.91 -55.92 9.79
CA SER A 574 -4.05 -54.68 10.57
C SER A 574 -2.96 -53.63 10.32
N CYS A 575 -1.96 -53.89 9.47
CA CYS A 575 -0.95 -52.87 9.16
C CYS A 575 -1.53 -51.80 8.23
N THR A 576 -0.93 -50.62 8.35
CA THR A 576 -1.27 -49.46 7.55
C THR A 576 0.02 -48.77 7.18
N ASP A 577 -0.03 -48.00 6.10
CA ASP A 577 1.05 -47.12 5.71
C ASP A 577 0.50 -45.73 5.37
N GLU A 578 1.30 -44.69 5.59
CA GLU A 578 0.83 -43.31 5.56
C GLU A 578 1.82 -42.40 4.82
N VAL A 579 1.28 -41.48 4.03
CA VAL A 579 2.04 -40.42 3.35
C VAL A 579 1.35 -39.08 3.56
N ALA A 580 2.08 -37.98 3.56
CA ALA A 580 1.53 -36.64 3.75
C ALA A 580 1.51 -35.82 2.45
N LEU A 581 0.56 -34.89 2.34
CA LEU A 581 0.44 -33.94 1.23
C LEU A 581 0.21 -32.52 1.74
N THR A 582 0.87 -31.55 1.10
CA THR A 582 0.62 -30.11 1.26
C THR A 582 0.06 -29.52 -0.04
N VAL A 583 -1.13 -28.93 0.00
CA VAL A 583 -1.68 -28.16 -1.14
C VAL A 583 -1.27 -26.70 -0.97
N LEU A 584 -0.47 -26.20 -1.90
CA LEU A 584 -0.01 -24.82 -1.95
C LEU A 584 -1.04 -23.95 -2.66
N GLY A 585 -1.14 -22.70 -2.23
CA GLY A 585 -1.84 -21.70 -3.00
C GLY A 585 -1.43 -20.29 -2.66
N VAL A 586 -1.79 -19.37 -3.53
CA VAL A 586 -1.50 -17.95 -3.35
C VAL A 586 -2.52 -17.38 -2.36
N ARG A 587 -2.04 -16.73 -1.31
CA ARG A 587 -2.87 -16.00 -0.34
C ARG A 587 -3.29 -14.64 -0.89
N ARG A 588 -2.33 -13.91 -1.47
CA ARG A 588 -2.56 -12.62 -2.11
C ARG A 588 -1.38 -12.20 -2.98
N ILE A 589 -1.69 -11.36 -3.96
CA ILE A 589 -0.73 -10.56 -4.72
C ILE A 589 -1.01 -9.09 -4.42
N SER A 590 -0.01 -8.37 -3.91
CA SER A 590 -0.15 -6.95 -3.54
C SER A 590 0.96 -6.10 -4.13
N TRP A 591 0.63 -4.86 -4.48
CA TRP A 591 1.58 -3.86 -4.96
C TRP A 591 2.16 -3.05 -3.80
N GLU A 592 3.48 -2.89 -3.78
CA GLU A 592 4.19 -1.96 -2.91
C GLU A 592 4.89 -0.89 -3.75
N GLY A 593 4.74 0.37 -3.37
CA GLY A 593 5.41 1.48 -4.05
C GLY A 593 6.86 1.65 -3.62
N ARG A 594 7.66 2.33 -4.45
CA ARG A 594 9.00 2.81 -4.13
C ARG A 594 9.03 4.35 -4.15
N PHE A 595 8.57 4.96 -3.07
CA PHE A 595 8.42 6.40 -2.95
C PHE A 595 7.56 7.02 -4.07
N ASN A 596 6.55 6.30 -4.53
CA ASN A 596 5.65 6.68 -5.62
C ASN A 596 4.18 6.45 -5.27
N GLY A 597 3.87 6.24 -3.99
CA GLY A 597 2.51 6.21 -3.46
C GLY A 597 2.01 7.60 -3.11
N PHE A 598 0.70 7.79 -3.19
CA PHE A 598 0.03 9.02 -2.81
C PHE A 598 0.18 9.32 -1.31
N THR A 599 0.19 10.60 -0.97
CA THR A 599 0.18 11.07 0.41
C THR A 599 -0.73 12.28 0.44
N ALA A 600 -1.90 12.12 1.05
CA ALA A 600 -2.91 13.17 1.10
C ALA A 600 -2.34 14.46 1.71
N GLY A 601 -2.58 15.60 1.04
CA GLY A 601 -2.09 16.91 1.46
C GLY A 601 -0.59 17.14 1.32
N SER A 602 0.14 16.25 0.63
CA SER A 602 1.57 16.38 0.37
C SER A 602 1.86 16.36 -1.12
N ASN A 603 2.44 17.44 -1.62
CA ASN A 603 2.92 17.57 -3.00
C ASN A 603 4.09 16.63 -3.32
N LEU A 604 4.66 15.95 -2.32
CA LEU A 604 5.82 15.08 -2.51
C LEU A 604 5.44 13.71 -3.08
N HIS A 605 4.24 13.22 -2.76
CA HIS A 605 3.72 11.91 -3.18
C HIS A 605 4.81 10.82 -3.19
N ASN A 606 5.43 10.62 -2.01
CA ASN A 606 6.66 9.86 -1.83
C ASN A 606 6.50 8.67 -0.87
N SER A 607 5.28 8.13 -0.75
CA SER A 607 4.98 6.97 0.09
C SER A 607 5.40 5.65 -0.59
N ASN A 608 5.69 4.62 0.20
CA ASN A 608 5.77 3.24 -0.32
C ASN A 608 4.40 2.53 -0.28
N THR A 609 3.41 3.12 0.38
CA THR A 609 2.04 2.64 0.39
C THR A 609 1.27 3.30 -0.75
N LEU A 610 0.74 2.48 -1.66
CA LEU A 610 -0.18 2.91 -2.70
C LEU A 610 -1.60 3.02 -2.13
N ASP A 611 -2.35 4.04 -2.55
CA ASP A 611 -3.76 4.21 -2.20
C ASP A 611 -4.66 3.76 -3.36
N ALA A 612 -5.97 3.70 -3.10
CA ALA A 612 -6.94 3.31 -4.10
C ALA A 612 -6.97 4.32 -5.26
N ASP A 613 -7.13 3.82 -6.48
CA ASP A 613 -7.32 4.68 -7.65
C ASP A 613 -8.76 5.22 -7.67
N PRO A 614 -8.98 6.55 -7.59
CA PRO A 614 -10.31 7.14 -7.59
C PRO A 614 -11.04 7.04 -8.95
N ASN A 615 -10.32 6.80 -10.05
CA ASN A 615 -10.91 6.67 -11.39
C ASN A 615 -11.42 5.26 -11.68
N MET A 616 -11.18 4.32 -10.77
CA MET A 616 -11.49 2.91 -10.96
C MET A 616 -12.74 2.47 -10.21
N THR A 617 -13.51 1.60 -10.87
CA THR A 617 -14.71 0.99 -10.27
C THR A 617 -14.34 -0.15 -9.30
N THR A 618 -15.34 -0.67 -8.58
CA THR A 618 -15.15 -1.70 -7.54
C THR A 618 -15.06 -3.14 -8.06
N ASP A 619 -15.27 -3.38 -9.36
CA ASP A 619 -15.17 -4.70 -9.98
C ASP A 619 -14.13 -4.61 -11.10
N PRO A 620 -12.96 -5.28 -10.99
CA PRO A 620 -12.55 -6.41 -10.11
C PRO A 620 -12.00 -5.90 -8.74
N PRO A 621 -11.42 -6.72 -7.82
CA PRO A 621 -11.40 -6.47 -6.36
C PRO A 621 -10.44 -5.35 -5.90
N GLY A 622 -10.72 -4.13 -6.32
CA GLY A 622 -10.02 -2.90 -5.99
C GLY A 622 -8.90 -2.54 -6.96
N SER A 623 -8.49 -1.28 -6.84
CA SER A 623 -7.42 -0.65 -7.58
C SER A 623 -6.40 -0.05 -6.62
N ASN A 624 -5.20 0.18 -7.11
CA ASN A 624 -4.19 1.03 -6.51
C ASN A 624 -3.70 2.02 -7.57
N ARG A 625 -3.26 3.20 -7.19
CA ARG A 625 -2.54 4.12 -8.10
C ARG A 625 -1.08 4.27 -7.75
N VAL A 626 -0.25 4.50 -8.76
CA VAL A 626 1.18 4.79 -8.65
C VAL A 626 1.51 6.09 -9.38
N ILE A 627 2.33 6.95 -8.75
CA ILE A 627 2.73 8.25 -9.30
C ILE A 627 4.15 8.13 -9.85
N ALA A 628 4.25 7.90 -11.16
CA ALA A 628 5.47 7.46 -11.82
C ALA A 628 6.49 8.58 -12.10
N ASP A 629 6.11 9.85 -12.00
CA ASP A 629 6.98 10.99 -12.29
C ASP A 629 8.29 11.01 -11.51
N ALA A 630 9.27 11.70 -12.07
CA ALA A 630 10.42 12.16 -11.33
C ALA A 630 10.02 13.19 -10.26
N ARG A 631 10.98 13.56 -9.43
CA ARG A 631 10.85 14.70 -8.50
C ARG A 631 12.08 15.57 -8.65
N LEU A 632 12.08 16.73 -8.01
CA LEU A 632 13.28 17.52 -7.84
C LEU A 632 14.09 17.02 -6.65
N ASP A 633 15.41 17.00 -6.80
CA ASP A 633 16.33 16.80 -5.69
C ASP A 633 16.50 18.09 -4.86
N GLY A 634 17.24 18.01 -3.75
CA GLY A 634 17.49 19.18 -2.88
C GLY A 634 18.29 20.31 -3.56
N SER A 635 18.75 20.13 -4.80
CA SER A 635 19.43 21.13 -5.61
C SER A 635 18.56 21.64 -6.78
N GLY A 636 17.31 21.20 -6.88
CA GLY A 636 16.38 21.61 -7.94
C GLY A 636 16.57 20.86 -9.28
N ASN A 637 17.29 19.73 -9.30
CA ASN A 637 17.43 18.92 -10.52
C ASN A 637 16.38 17.83 -10.60
N VAL A 638 15.85 17.59 -11.80
CA VAL A 638 14.92 16.49 -12.08
C VAL A 638 15.62 15.13 -11.94
N THR A 639 15.14 14.30 -11.01
CA THR A 639 15.64 12.95 -10.75
C THR A 639 15.24 11.97 -11.87
N LEU A 640 15.65 10.71 -11.74
CA LEU A 640 15.02 9.64 -12.50
C LEU A 640 13.52 9.52 -12.15
N PRO A 641 12.70 9.01 -13.09
CA PRO A 641 11.30 8.68 -12.79
C PRO A 641 11.20 7.69 -11.63
N ARG A 642 10.04 7.68 -10.97
CA ARG A 642 9.70 6.71 -9.92
C ARG A 642 8.70 5.68 -10.45
N ASP A 643 9.02 5.12 -11.61
CA ASP A 643 8.19 4.21 -12.40
C ASP A 643 8.36 2.74 -12.00
N VAL A 644 8.79 2.46 -10.77
CA VAL A 644 9.06 1.10 -10.29
C VAL A 644 8.25 0.78 -9.05
N VAL A 645 7.60 -0.39 -9.04
CA VAL A 645 6.87 -0.95 -7.91
C VAL A 645 7.37 -2.36 -7.60
N ASP A 646 7.08 -2.82 -6.39
CA ASP A 646 7.43 -4.15 -5.89
C ASP A 646 6.17 -4.98 -5.67
N PRO A 647 5.75 -5.81 -6.65
CA PRO A 647 4.76 -6.82 -6.40
C PRO A 647 5.26 -7.85 -5.38
N LYS A 648 4.40 -8.10 -4.40
CA LYS A 648 4.61 -9.01 -3.28
C LYS A 648 3.59 -10.14 -3.36
N ILE A 649 4.10 -11.36 -3.42
CA ILE A 649 3.33 -12.60 -3.53
C ILE A 649 3.48 -13.35 -2.22
N GLU A 650 2.35 -13.68 -1.59
CA GLU A 650 2.31 -14.44 -0.35
C GLU A 650 1.61 -15.76 -0.59
N LEU A 651 2.19 -16.86 -0.12
CA LEU A 651 1.57 -18.18 -0.11
C LEU A 651 0.73 -18.35 1.17
N VAL A 652 -0.30 -19.21 1.10
CA VAL A 652 -1.11 -19.56 2.30
C VAL A 652 -0.25 -20.32 3.31
N VAL A 653 0.65 -21.17 2.82
CA VAL A 653 1.61 -21.95 3.59
C VAL A 653 2.96 -22.01 2.85
N ALA A 654 4.07 -22.03 3.59
CA ALA A 654 5.39 -22.23 3.00
C ALA A 654 5.51 -23.65 2.41
N PRO A 655 6.25 -23.84 1.29
CA PRO A 655 6.36 -25.14 0.66
C PRO A 655 7.24 -26.10 1.48
N VAL A 656 7.13 -27.41 1.25
CA VAL A 656 7.97 -28.43 1.92
C VAL A 656 9.28 -28.70 1.16
N GLU A 657 9.34 -28.30 -0.12
CA GLU A 657 10.56 -28.23 -0.94
C GLU A 657 10.51 -27.04 -1.89
N ASN A 658 11.62 -26.78 -2.59
CA ASN A 658 11.65 -25.65 -3.52
C ASN A 658 10.58 -25.79 -4.61
N VAL A 659 9.82 -24.72 -4.84
CA VAL A 659 8.84 -24.62 -5.94
C VAL A 659 9.04 -23.34 -6.71
N ASP A 660 8.74 -23.40 -7.99
CA ASP A 660 8.71 -22.24 -8.87
C ASP A 660 7.25 -21.77 -9.02
N LEU A 661 7.06 -20.45 -9.00
CA LEU A 661 5.82 -19.78 -9.33
C LEU A 661 6.12 -18.77 -10.44
N TYR A 662 5.29 -18.77 -11.48
CA TYR A 662 5.46 -17.90 -12.63
C TYR A 662 4.47 -16.74 -12.58
N LEU A 663 4.85 -15.62 -13.17
CA LEU A 663 4.04 -14.41 -13.22
C LEU A 663 3.83 -13.99 -14.68
N LYS A 664 2.69 -13.36 -14.98
CA LYS A 664 2.46 -12.63 -16.22
C LYS A 664 1.76 -11.32 -15.90
N SER A 665 2.24 -10.22 -16.46
CA SER A 665 1.55 -8.94 -16.42
C SER A 665 0.67 -8.78 -17.64
N PHE A 666 -0.43 -8.08 -17.44
CA PHE A 666 -1.41 -7.72 -18.46
C PHE A 666 -1.64 -6.22 -18.36
N ASP A 667 -1.78 -5.59 -19.51
CA ASP A 667 -2.54 -4.36 -19.56
C ASP A 667 -4.00 -4.68 -19.27
N CYS A 668 -4.64 -3.83 -18.49
CA CYS A 668 -6.04 -3.99 -18.12
C CYS A 668 -6.68 -2.61 -18.13
N ASP A 669 -7.01 -2.14 -19.33
CA ASP A 669 -7.82 -0.98 -19.72
C ASP A 669 -7.70 0.34 -18.94
N ASP A 670 -7.73 1.47 -19.65
CA ASP A 670 -7.92 2.82 -19.11
C ASP A 670 -9.37 3.03 -18.64
N PRO A 671 -9.69 3.82 -17.59
CA PRO A 671 -10.94 3.70 -16.82
C PRO A 671 -12.23 3.65 -17.67
N SER A 672 -12.82 2.46 -17.71
CA SER A 672 -13.97 1.97 -18.47
C SER A 672 -15.34 2.58 -18.10
N GLY A 673 -15.35 3.77 -17.49
CA GLY A 673 -16.59 4.43 -17.05
C GLY A 673 -17.39 5.11 -18.16
N GLU A 674 -16.80 5.32 -19.34
CA GLU A 674 -17.41 6.09 -20.42
C GLU A 674 -18.04 5.20 -21.50
N THR A 675 -19.26 5.50 -21.91
CA THR A 675 -19.93 4.84 -23.06
C THR A 675 -19.27 5.15 -24.42
N THR A 676 -18.26 6.02 -24.42
CA THR A 676 -17.44 6.37 -25.58
C THR A 676 -16.05 5.79 -25.41
N ARG A 677 -15.59 5.05 -26.42
CA ARG A 677 -14.27 4.41 -26.47
C ARG A 677 -13.16 5.42 -26.12
N ILE A 678 -12.44 5.14 -25.05
CA ILE A 678 -11.30 5.92 -24.57
C ILE A 678 -10.04 5.42 -25.30
N ASP A 679 -9.92 4.12 -25.54
CA ASP A 679 -8.81 3.57 -26.31
C ASP A 679 -9.21 3.18 -27.75
N PRO A 680 -8.35 3.38 -28.76
CA PRO A 680 -8.49 2.75 -30.07
C PRO A 680 -8.75 1.23 -30.06
N ASN A 681 -8.18 0.49 -29.11
CA ASN A 681 -8.30 -0.97 -29.03
C ASN A 681 -9.65 -1.45 -28.42
N ASP A 682 -10.43 -0.56 -27.77
CA ASP A 682 -11.82 -0.80 -27.32
C ASP A 682 -12.74 -1.27 -28.45
N GLY A 683 -12.35 -1.00 -29.70
CA GLY A 683 -13.00 -1.51 -30.89
C GLY A 683 -12.69 -2.96 -31.23
N GLY A 684 -11.84 -3.61 -30.44
CA GLY A 684 -11.31 -4.95 -30.67
C GLY A 684 -10.39 -5.03 -31.88
N GLY A 685 -9.82 -3.90 -32.30
CA GLY A 685 -8.93 -3.79 -33.45
C GLY A 685 -7.46 -3.87 -33.05
N SER A 686 -6.59 -3.92 -34.05
CA SER A 686 -5.15 -3.71 -33.89
C SER A 686 -4.72 -2.61 -34.83
N GLY A 687 -3.72 -1.84 -34.46
CA GLY A 687 -3.26 -0.73 -35.26
C GLY A 687 -2.05 -0.06 -34.64
N ASN A 688 -1.84 1.20 -35.01
CA ASN A 688 -1.13 2.10 -34.14
C ASN A 688 -2.17 2.98 -33.49
N TYR A 689 -1.92 3.41 -32.26
CA TYR A 689 -2.64 4.55 -31.71
C TYR A 689 -2.67 5.58 -32.78
N SER A 690 -3.86 6.12 -33.03
CA SER A 690 -4.01 7.12 -34.08
C SER A 690 -2.89 8.15 -33.80
N GLY A 691 -2.19 8.52 -34.87
CA GLY A 691 -0.74 8.26 -34.96
C GLY A 691 0.23 8.82 -33.90
N THR A 692 0.42 7.98 -32.94
CA THR A 692 1.79 7.66 -32.62
C THR A 692 2.30 6.60 -33.61
N THR A 693 3.58 6.23 -33.53
CA THR A 693 4.06 4.97 -34.12
C THR A 693 3.94 3.81 -33.14
N ILE A 694 3.23 4.00 -32.02
CA ILE A 694 3.07 3.02 -30.96
C ILE A 694 1.98 2.04 -31.41
N PRO A 695 2.32 0.76 -31.63
CA PRO A 695 1.34 -0.24 -32.00
C PRO A 695 0.44 -0.59 -30.81
N TYR A 696 -0.83 -0.88 -31.08
CA TYR A 696 -1.72 -1.60 -30.19
C TYR A 696 -2.28 -2.83 -30.91
N THR A 697 -2.74 -3.78 -30.11
CA THR A 697 -3.46 -4.98 -30.54
C THR A 697 -4.78 -5.07 -29.79
N ALA A 698 -5.66 -5.95 -30.27
CA ALA A 698 -6.95 -6.17 -29.63
C ALA A 698 -6.84 -6.70 -28.18
N ASP A 699 -5.69 -7.27 -27.79
CA ASP A 699 -5.46 -7.84 -26.46
C ASP A 699 -4.36 -7.09 -25.68
N GLU A 700 -3.82 -6.01 -26.25
CA GLU A 700 -2.67 -5.32 -25.67
C GLU A 700 -2.45 -3.96 -26.33
N ASP A 701 -2.54 -2.90 -25.55
CA ASP A 701 -2.42 -1.52 -26.00
C ASP A 701 -1.44 -0.68 -25.17
N ASN A 702 -0.64 -1.29 -24.28
CA ASN A 702 0.30 -0.55 -23.45
C ASN A 702 1.09 0.48 -24.25
N ARG A 703 0.95 1.73 -23.82
CA ARG A 703 1.60 2.83 -24.50
C ARG A 703 3.07 2.87 -24.09
N GLY A 704 3.91 2.71 -25.10
CA GLY A 704 5.33 3.07 -25.02
C GLY A 704 6.30 1.95 -24.70
N THR A 705 7.55 2.36 -24.57
CA THR A 705 8.66 1.46 -24.30
C THR A 705 9.48 1.93 -23.11
N ALA A 706 9.61 1.10 -22.08
CA ALA A 706 10.68 1.22 -21.12
C ALA A 706 11.96 0.61 -21.74
N LEU A 707 12.92 1.47 -22.13
CA LEU A 707 14.26 1.08 -22.61
C LEU A 707 14.25 0.26 -23.90
N GLY A 708 13.37 0.62 -24.83
CA GLY A 708 13.19 -0.09 -26.09
C GLY A 708 12.47 -1.43 -25.96
N LYS A 709 11.91 -1.74 -24.78
CA LYS A 709 10.99 -2.86 -24.53
C LYS A 709 9.66 -2.33 -24.05
N LYS A 710 8.59 -3.10 -24.23
CA LYS A 710 7.24 -2.77 -23.77
C LYS A 710 7.25 -2.33 -22.29
N ALA A 711 6.60 -1.21 -21.97
CA ALA A 711 6.36 -0.81 -20.58
C ALA A 711 5.44 -1.82 -19.86
N GLY A 712 5.34 -1.75 -18.53
CA GLY A 712 4.55 -2.75 -17.77
C GLY A 712 5.22 -4.12 -17.73
N CYS A 713 6.53 -4.13 -17.48
CA CYS A 713 7.32 -5.36 -17.52
C CYS A 713 8.11 -5.58 -16.23
N PHE A 714 8.47 -6.83 -15.98
CA PHE A 714 9.33 -7.19 -14.87
C PHE A 714 10.80 -6.92 -15.20
N VAL A 715 11.51 -6.32 -14.24
CA VAL A 715 12.90 -5.89 -14.38
C VAL A 715 13.77 -6.51 -13.28
N SER A 716 15.08 -6.56 -13.51
CA SER A 716 15.98 -7.09 -12.48
C SER A 716 16.03 -6.17 -11.25
N GLN A 717 16.08 -6.77 -10.06
CA GLN A 717 16.09 -6.01 -8.80
C GLN A 717 17.33 -5.11 -8.66
N ASN A 718 18.49 -5.55 -9.18
CA ASN A 718 19.77 -4.84 -9.07
C ASN A 718 20.00 -3.81 -10.18
N TYR A 719 19.30 -3.95 -11.29
CA TYR A 719 19.32 -3.01 -12.39
C TYR A 719 17.86 -2.76 -12.76
N PRO A 720 17.15 -1.90 -12.00
CA PRO A 720 15.95 -1.27 -12.54
C PRO A 720 16.40 -0.70 -13.87
N HIS A 721 15.74 -1.09 -14.96
CA HIS A 721 16.15 -0.84 -16.35
C HIS A 721 17.01 -1.91 -17.08
N SER A 722 17.12 -3.13 -16.57
CA SER A 722 17.45 -4.31 -17.40
C SER A 722 16.36 -5.37 -17.30
N SER A 723 15.89 -5.83 -18.46
CA SER A 723 14.83 -6.84 -18.54
C SER A 723 15.29 -8.19 -18.00
N ILE A 724 14.36 -8.95 -17.45
CA ILE A 724 14.53 -10.39 -17.29
C ILE A 724 14.52 -11.04 -18.68
N GLU A 725 15.55 -11.82 -19.01
CA GLU A 725 15.75 -12.48 -20.32
C GLU A 725 14.86 -13.73 -20.49
N ASP A 726 13.54 -13.61 -20.30
CA ASP A 726 12.61 -14.62 -20.82
C ASP A 726 11.94 -14.07 -22.08
N ALA A 727 12.05 -14.82 -23.19
CA ALA A 727 11.38 -14.51 -24.45
C ALA A 727 9.85 -14.45 -24.30
N GLN A 728 9.29 -15.11 -23.28
CA GLN A 728 7.87 -15.11 -22.94
C GLN A 728 7.49 -14.08 -21.86
N GLN A 729 8.47 -13.37 -21.28
CA GLN A 729 8.28 -12.40 -20.18
C GLN A 729 7.56 -12.98 -18.95
N LEU A 730 7.84 -14.24 -18.60
CA LEU A 730 7.27 -14.92 -17.44
C LEU A 730 8.30 -15.03 -16.29
N PRO A 731 8.41 -14.04 -15.38
CA PRO A 731 9.35 -14.14 -14.28
C PRO A 731 9.04 -15.33 -13.41
N LYS A 732 10.11 -16.00 -13.01
CA LYS A 732 10.09 -17.15 -12.13
C LYS A 732 10.48 -16.74 -10.71
N LEU A 733 9.62 -17.05 -9.74
CA LEU A 733 9.89 -16.89 -8.32
C LEU A 733 10.07 -18.27 -7.68
N THR A 734 11.28 -18.58 -7.22
CA THR A 734 11.56 -19.81 -6.49
C THR A 734 11.30 -19.60 -5.00
N PHE A 735 10.29 -20.27 -4.44
CA PHE A 735 10.03 -20.33 -3.00
C PHE A 735 10.76 -21.52 -2.41
N THR A 736 11.51 -21.29 -1.33
CA THR A 736 12.16 -22.34 -0.52
C THR A 736 11.28 -22.69 0.70
N PRO A 737 11.58 -23.77 1.43
CA PRO A 737 10.76 -24.16 2.58
C PRO A 737 10.65 -23.14 3.73
N SER A 738 11.52 -22.13 3.75
CA SER A 738 11.43 -21.01 4.70
C SER A 738 10.66 -19.80 4.16
N ASP A 739 10.31 -19.79 2.88
CA ASP A 739 9.64 -18.67 2.24
C ASP A 739 8.11 -18.84 2.28
N ALA A 740 7.41 -17.96 2.99
CA ALA A 740 5.97 -17.77 2.83
C ALA A 740 5.63 -16.60 1.89
N GLU A 741 6.65 -15.87 1.46
CA GLU A 741 6.52 -14.62 0.73
C GLU A 741 7.74 -14.37 -0.17
N LYS A 742 7.48 -13.83 -1.36
CA LYS A 742 8.50 -13.31 -2.27
C LYS A 742 8.08 -11.97 -2.85
N GLN A 743 9.07 -11.20 -3.25
CA GLN A 743 8.90 -9.96 -4.00
C GLN A 743 9.69 -10.03 -5.30
N THR A 744 9.19 -9.30 -6.31
CA THR A 744 9.93 -9.01 -7.54
C THR A 744 9.78 -7.54 -7.88
N THR A 745 10.42 -7.09 -8.96
CA THR A 745 10.41 -5.70 -9.38
C THR A 745 9.68 -5.55 -10.70
N PHE A 746 8.79 -4.56 -10.78
CA PHE A 746 7.96 -4.27 -11.94
C PHE A 746 8.07 -2.79 -12.30
N GLN A 747 8.30 -2.51 -13.58
CA GLN A 747 8.41 -1.14 -14.11
C GLN A 747 7.13 -0.79 -14.88
N VAL A 748 6.45 0.27 -14.46
CA VAL A 748 5.26 0.84 -15.12
C VAL A 748 5.66 1.83 -16.23
N SER A 749 4.71 2.27 -17.04
CA SER A 749 4.93 3.33 -18.04
C SER A 749 4.96 4.73 -17.41
N LEU A 750 5.12 5.74 -18.27
CA LEU A 750 4.92 7.16 -17.96
C LEU A 750 3.67 7.74 -18.63
N HIS A 751 2.81 6.91 -19.21
CA HIS A 751 1.53 7.39 -19.75
C HIS A 751 0.52 7.39 -18.60
N PRO A 752 -0.09 8.54 -18.26
CA PRO A 752 -1.15 8.55 -17.27
C PRO A 752 -2.34 7.78 -17.84
N GLY A 753 -3.02 7.01 -16.99
CA GLY A 753 -4.10 6.14 -17.43
C GLY A 753 -3.69 4.69 -17.37
N ASP A 754 -2.52 4.29 -17.89
CA ASP A 754 -2.15 2.88 -18.09
C ASP A 754 -2.39 2.01 -16.85
N ASN A 755 -2.92 0.81 -17.03
CA ASN A 755 -3.39 -0.04 -15.94
C ASN A 755 -2.84 -1.44 -16.00
N TYR A 756 -2.27 -1.92 -14.89
CA TYR A 756 -1.65 -3.23 -14.85
C TYR A 756 -2.37 -4.18 -13.91
N ARG A 757 -2.60 -5.41 -14.37
CA ARG A 757 -2.80 -6.56 -13.48
C ARG A 757 -1.73 -7.59 -13.71
N MET A 758 -1.51 -8.44 -12.72
CA MET A 758 -0.72 -9.65 -12.90
C MET A 758 -1.50 -10.87 -12.45
N VAL A 759 -1.11 -12.00 -13.01
CA VAL A 759 -1.55 -13.33 -12.59
C VAL A 759 -0.31 -14.13 -12.20
N ALA A 760 -0.43 -14.89 -11.11
CA ALA A 760 0.54 -15.89 -10.73
C ALA A 760 -0.04 -17.28 -10.98
N ASN A 761 0.74 -18.21 -11.54
CA ASN A 761 0.39 -19.62 -11.61
C ASN A 761 1.67 -20.48 -11.56
N ALA A 762 1.56 -21.69 -11.03
CA ALA A 762 2.62 -22.69 -11.03
C ALA A 762 2.75 -23.37 -12.39
N ASP A 763 1.63 -23.60 -13.10
CA ASP A 763 1.69 -24.03 -14.49
C ASP A 763 2.18 -22.88 -15.37
N LYS A 764 3.36 -23.11 -15.94
CA LYS A 764 4.01 -22.18 -16.85
C LYS A 764 3.24 -22.09 -18.18
N ASP A 765 2.63 -23.17 -18.64
CA ASP A 765 2.02 -23.26 -19.97
C ASP A 765 0.61 -22.64 -20.00
N PHE A 766 -0.05 -22.50 -18.84
CA PHE A 766 -1.30 -21.75 -18.66
C PHE A 766 -1.17 -20.25 -18.89
N LEU A 767 -0.16 -19.60 -18.30
CA LEU A 767 -0.03 -18.15 -18.33
C LEU A 767 0.00 -17.55 -19.75
N PRO A 768 0.74 -18.10 -20.75
CA PRO A 768 0.73 -17.61 -22.12
C PRO A 768 -0.66 -17.56 -22.77
N ARG A 769 -1.56 -18.48 -22.40
CA ARG A 769 -2.89 -18.64 -23.01
C ARG A 769 -3.91 -17.62 -22.52
N LEU A 770 -3.70 -17.10 -21.31
CA LEU A 770 -4.51 -16.04 -20.73
C LEU A 770 -4.46 -14.76 -21.57
N ARG A 771 -5.58 -14.04 -21.60
CA ARG A 771 -5.74 -12.76 -22.30
C ARG A 771 -6.51 -11.75 -21.46
N ASN A 772 -6.44 -10.51 -21.87
CA ASN A 772 -7.38 -9.46 -21.51
C ASN A 772 -7.71 -8.70 -22.79
N ARG A 773 -9.00 -8.64 -23.15
CA ARG A 773 -9.49 -7.86 -24.29
C ARG A 773 -10.48 -6.85 -23.78
N ASP A 774 -10.10 -5.58 -23.74
CA ASP A 774 -10.84 -4.48 -23.10
C ASP A 774 -12.32 -4.47 -23.48
N GLN A 775 -12.60 -4.59 -24.78
CA GLN A 775 -13.94 -4.63 -25.34
C GLN A 775 -14.87 -5.70 -24.70
N ASP A 776 -14.33 -6.88 -24.36
CA ASP A 776 -15.12 -8.05 -23.98
C ASP A 776 -14.93 -8.46 -22.52
N ASP A 777 -13.74 -8.22 -21.98
CA ASP A 777 -13.27 -8.78 -20.71
C ASP A 777 -13.18 -7.70 -19.60
N GLY A 778 -13.24 -6.41 -19.96
CA GLY A 778 -13.00 -5.30 -19.03
C GLY A 778 -11.64 -5.48 -18.34
N PHE A 779 -11.57 -5.33 -17.02
CA PHE A 779 -10.33 -5.56 -16.27
C PHE A 779 -10.04 -7.04 -15.95
N ARG A 780 -10.84 -8.01 -16.44
CA ARG A 780 -10.71 -9.43 -16.06
C ARG A 780 -9.66 -10.13 -16.91
N ILE A 781 -8.79 -10.91 -16.28
CA ILE A 781 -7.86 -11.78 -17.00
C ILE A 781 -8.55 -13.12 -17.23
N VAL A 782 -8.79 -13.46 -18.49
CA VAL A 782 -9.61 -14.60 -18.86
C VAL A 782 -8.81 -15.68 -19.58
N ASP A 783 -9.24 -16.93 -19.40
CA ASP A 783 -8.94 -18.00 -20.32
C ASP A 783 -9.99 -17.99 -21.46
N PRO A 784 -9.60 -17.73 -22.72
CA PRO A 784 -10.54 -17.68 -23.83
C PRO A 784 -11.17 -19.03 -24.19
N ALA A 785 -10.61 -20.17 -23.75
CA ALA A 785 -11.16 -21.50 -24.03
C ALA A 785 -12.42 -21.79 -23.21
N VAL A 786 -12.46 -21.29 -21.97
CA VAL A 786 -13.59 -21.45 -21.06
C VAL A 786 -14.84 -20.79 -21.64
N ALA A 787 -16.00 -21.45 -21.52
CA ALA A 787 -17.26 -20.91 -22.02
C ALA A 787 -17.94 -19.97 -21.01
N GLY A 788 -18.77 -19.05 -21.50
CA GLY A 788 -19.61 -18.18 -20.67
C GLY A 788 -19.24 -16.71 -20.73
N ALA A 789 -19.68 -15.94 -19.72
CA ALA A 789 -19.36 -14.51 -19.61
C ALA A 789 -17.90 -14.31 -19.18
N ALA A 790 -17.37 -13.08 -19.27
CA ALA A 790 -16.01 -12.77 -18.81
C ALA A 790 -15.76 -13.20 -17.34
N ALA A 791 -16.77 -13.11 -16.48
CA ALA A 791 -16.67 -13.58 -15.09
C ALA A 791 -16.53 -15.12 -14.96
N ASP A 792 -17.13 -15.88 -15.89
CA ASP A 792 -17.01 -17.33 -15.92
C ASP A 792 -15.63 -17.75 -16.42
N ARG A 793 -15.08 -16.97 -17.36
CA ARG A 793 -13.77 -17.18 -18.01
C ARG A 793 -12.58 -16.64 -17.23
N GLU A 794 -12.81 -15.77 -16.23
CA GLU A 794 -11.73 -15.17 -15.44
C GLU A 794 -10.91 -16.26 -14.71
N VAL A 795 -9.61 -16.02 -14.54
CA VAL A 795 -8.74 -16.88 -13.71
C VAL A 795 -9.43 -17.18 -12.37
N ARG A 796 -9.33 -18.43 -11.92
CA ARG A 796 -10.02 -18.86 -10.69
C ARG A 796 -9.38 -18.23 -9.46
N LYS A 797 -10.22 -17.89 -8.47
CA LYS A 797 -9.84 -17.17 -7.24
C LYS A 797 -9.07 -15.86 -7.56
N PRO A 798 -9.64 -14.95 -8.38
CA PRO A 798 -8.93 -13.78 -8.89
C PRO A 798 -8.55 -12.76 -7.80
N ASP A 799 -9.18 -12.82 -6.62
CA ASP A 799 -8.82 -12.04 -5.43
C ASP A 799 -7.51 -12.50 -4.77
N LYS A 800 -7.04 -13.71 -5.12
CA LYS A 800 -5.82 -14.33 -4.61
C LYS A 800 -4.74 -14.46 -5.67
N TYR A 801 -5.10 -15.01 -6.84
CA TYR A 801 -4.18 -15.36 -7.94
C TYR A 801 -3.98 -14.24 -8.95
N SER A 802 -4.73 -13.15 -8.83
CA SER A 802 -4.49 -11.93 -9.57
C SER A 802 -4.27 -10.75 -8.63
N SER A 803 -3.45 -9.79 -9.06
CA SER A 803 -3.33 -8.53 -8.34
C SER A 803 -4.59 -7.67 -8.51
N LYS A 804 -4.71 -6.69 -7.62
CA LYS A 804 -5.50 -5.48 -7.90
C LYS A 804 -5.00 -4.79 -9.17
N VAL A 805 -5.86 -3.99 -9.78
CA VAL A 805 -5.45 -3.08 -10.87
C VAL A 805 -4.47 -2.04 -10.32
N LEU A 806 -3.39 -1.76 -11.04
CA LEU A 806 -2.42 -0.72 -10.73
C LEU A 806 -2.46 0.36 -11.81
N GLY A 807 -3.06 1.50 -11.50
CA GLY A 807 -3.18 2.64 -12.42
C GLY A 807 -2.01 3.61 -12.33
N VAL A 808 -1.49 4.02 -13.48
CA VAL A 808 -0.41 4.99 -13.60
C VAL A 808 -0.97 6.40 -13.58
N TRP A 809 -0.42 7.22 -12.69
CA TRP A 809 -0.75 8.62 -12.54
C TRP A 809 0.47 9.50 -12.79
N ARG A 810 0.22 10.70 -13.32
CA ARG A 810 1.24 11.73 -13.51
C ARG A 810 1.04 12.92 -12.58
N LEU A 811 2.13 13.58 -12.21
CA LEU A 811 2.09 14.91 -11.59
C LEU A 811 2.21 15.98 -12.67
N LEU A 812 1.35 16.99 -12.59
CA LEU A 812 1.45 18.21 -13.39
C LEU A 812 1.86 19.35 -12.47
N HIS A 813 3.14 19.72 -12.50
CA HIS A 813 3.64 20.83 -11.71
C HIS A 813 3.22 22.15 -12.35
N VAL A 814 2.59 23.03 -11.56
CA VAL A 814 2.04 24.29 -12.05
C VAL A 814 2.84 25.44 -11.46
N GLU A 815 3.49 26.20 -12.33
CA GLU A 815 4.06 27.51 -12.01
C GLU A 815 2.99 28.58 -12.28
N VAL A 816 2.69 29.40 -11.27
CA VAL A 816 1.68 30.45 -11.35
C VAL A 816 2.32 31.79 -11.05
N ASP A 817 2.45 32.60 -12.10
CA ASP A 817 2.96 33.96 -12.01
C ASP A 817 1.86 35.00 -12.03
N SER A 818 2.20 36.22 -11.62
CA SER A 818 1.34 37.37 -11.80
C SER A 818 2.16 38.60 -12.18
N MET A 819 1.57 39.50 -12.96
CA MET A 819 2.14 40.83 -13.13
C MET A 819 2.28 41.56 -11.78
N VAL A 820 3.32 42.40 -11.67
CA VAL A 820 3.44 43.33 -10.53
C VAL A 820 2.31 44.34 -10.50
N ALA A 821 2.17 45.02 -9.36
CA ALA A 821 1.19 46.09 -9.19
C ALA A 821 1.25 47.14 -10.32
N VAL A 822 0.08 47.56 -10.78
CA VAL A 822 -0.10 48.60 -11.79
C VAL A 822 0.75 49.83 -11.44
N PRO A 823 1.61 50.32 -12.36
CA PRO A 823 2.41 51.51 -12.15
C PRO A 823 1.55 52.74 -11.83
N ALA A 824 1.94 53.53 -10.84
CA ALA A 824 1.22 54.76 -10.49
C ALA A 824 1.42 55.92 -11.51
N ALA A 825 2.42 55.81 -12.40
CA ALA A 825 2.76 56.84 -13.39
C ALA A 825 3.46 56.24 -14.62
N GLY A 826 3.49 56.99 -15.73
CA GLY A 826 4.10 56.60 -17.00
C GLY A 826 3.10 55.99 -17.99
N ALA A 827 3.60 55.53 -19.14
CA ALA A 827 2.76 55.02 -20.23
C ALA A 827 2.03 53.70 -19.89
N GLN A 828 2.47 52.99 -18.85
CA GLN A 828 1.88 51.75 -18.35
C GLN A 828 0.97 52.00 -17.14
N ALA A 829 0.74 53.26 -16.74
CA ALA A 829 -0.17 53.54 -15.65
C ALA A 829 -1.61 53.31 -16.09
N ASN A 830 -2.41 52.71 -15.21
CA ASN A 830 -3.86 52.66 -15.42
C ASN A 830 -4.58 53.95 -14.99
N GLN A 831 -3.89 55.08 -15.10
CA GLN A 831 -4.47 56.39 -14.83
C GLN A 831 -3.73 57.45 -15.64
N VAL A 832 -4.48 58.46 -16.07
CA VAL A 832 -3.94 59.65 -16.74
C VAL A 832 -4.22 60.87 -15.88
N GLN A 833 -3.22 61.72 -15.71
CA GLN A 833 -3.33 62.95 -14.93
C GLN A 833 -2.92 64.14 -15.79
N GLY A 834 -3.61 65.27 -15.62
CA GLY A 834 -3.34 66.49 -16.35
C GLY A 834 -4.21 67.63 -15.85
N ASN A 835 -4.43 68.63 -16.70
CA ASN A 835 -5.36 69.73 -16.46
C ASN A 835 -6.48 69.73 -17.50
N ILE A 836 -7.65 70.17 -17.09
CA ILE A 836 -8.77 70.34 -18.04
C ILE A 836 -8.56 71.60 -18.89
N VAL A 837 -8.88 71.51 -20.17
CA VAL A 837 -8.78 72.59 -21.18
C VAL A 837 -10.14 73.21 -21.51
N ASN A 838 -11.21 72.42 -21.41
CA ASN A 838 -12.58 72.88 -21.63
C ASN A 838 -13.57 72.01 -20.84
N ILE A 839 -14.70 72.58 -20.43
CA ILE A 839 -15.90 71.82 -20.05
C ILE A 839 -16.99 72.23 -21.04
N GLY A 840 -17.53 71.26 -21.75
CA GLY A 840 -18.54 71.45 -22.76
C GLY A 840 -19.90 70.89 -22.36
N THR A 841 -20.96 71.54 -22.84
CA THR A 841 -22.36 71.06 -22.81
C THR A 841 -22.82 70.64 -24.20
N PRO A 842 -22.84 69.34 -24.49
CA PRO A 842 -23.57 68.81 -25.64
C PRO A 842 -25.10 69.02 -25.60
N ASN A 843 -25.77 68.91 -24.43
CA ASN A 843 -27.22 69.15 -24.27
C ASN A 843 -27.66 69.09 -22.79
N GLY A 844 -28.65 69.89 -22.37
CA GLY A 844 -29.47 69.58 -21.18
C GLY A 844 -29.12 70.23 -19.82
N GLY A 845 -28.18 71.17 -19.74
CA GLY A 845 -27.94 71.92 -18.49
C GLY A 845 -27.09 71.20 -17.43
N VAL A 846 -26.29 70.22 -17.85
CA VAL A 846 -25.20 69.63 -17.08
C VAL A 846 -23.96 69.56 -17.98
N ALA A 847 -22.77 69.73 -17.43
CA ALA A 847 -21.53 69.48 -18.15
C ALA A 847 -21.50 67.98 -18.52
N THR A 848 -21.34 67.65 -19.81
CA THR A 848 -21.29 66.24 -20.22
C THR A 848 -19.99 65.86 -20.92
N VAL A 849 -19.13 66.82 -21.25
CA VAL A 849 -17.81 66.56 -21.83
C VAL A 849 -16.75 67.40 -21.12
N VAL A 850 -15.62 66.79 -20.77
CA VAL A 850 -14.42 67.48 -20.29
C VAL A 850 -13.32 67.27 -21.31
N GLN A 851 -12.77 68.35 -21.84
CA GLN A 851 -11.58 68.33 -22.69
C GLN A 851 -10.32 68.45 -21.81
N LEU A 852 -9.29 67.72 -22.17
CA LEU A 852 -8.07 67.48 -21.41
C LEU A 852 -6.88 68.12 -22.13
N ASP A 853 -5.83 68.46 -21.38
CA ASP A 853 -4.56 68.95 -21.94
C ASP A 853 -3.64 67.82 -22.43
N VAL A 854 -3.93 66.60 -22.00
CA VAL A 854 -3.26 65.38 -22.44
C VAL A 854 -4.05 64.79 -23.59
N ASN A 855 -3.31 64.46 -24.66
CA ASN A 855 -3.82 63.56 -25.67
C ASN A 855 -3.77 62.12 -25.11
N LEU A 856 -4.94 61.57 -24.80
CA LEU A 856 -5.15 60.22 -24.27
C LEU A 856 -4.61 59.12 -25.20
N THR A 857 -4.33 59.42 -26.47
CA THR A 857 -3.70 58.48 -27.41
C THR A 857 -2.18 58.66 -27.53
N ASN A 858 -1.57 59.67 -26.89
CA ASN A 858 -0.18 60.07 -27.14
C ASN A 858 0.77 59.54 -26.05
N GLY A 859 1.83 58.84 -26.45
CA GLY A 859 2.75 58.15 -25.52
C GLY A 859 2.36 56.70 -25.24
N LEU A 860 1.18 56.28 -25.69
CA LEU A 860 0.82 54.89 -25.89
C LEU A 860 1.48 54.40 -27.20
N PRO A 861 2.02 53.18 -27.28
CA PRO A 861 2.49 52.60 -28.54
C PRO A 861 1.43 52.75 -29.64
N SER A 862 1.83 52.93 -30.91
CA SER A 862 0.87 53.08 -32.01
C SER A 862 -0.08 51.87 -32.06
N GLY A 863 -1.38 52.08 -31.82
CA GLY A 863 -2.39 51.02 -31.78
C GLY A 863 -2.95 50.66 -30.40
N VAL A 864 -2.61 51.40 -29.33
CA VAL A 864 -2.96 51.07 -27.92
C VAL A 864 -4.24 51.75 -27.38
N ASP A 865 -5.02 52.34 -28.25
CA ASP A 865 -6.47 52.48 -28.07
C ASP A 865 -7.04 52.19 -29.45
N GLY A 866 -6.76 50.98 -29.93
CA GLY A 866 -7.19 50.51 -31.24
C GLY A 866 -8.72 50.42 -31.37
N SER A 867 -9.45 50.76 -30.30
CA SER A 867 -10.91 50.75 -30.28
C SER A 867 -11.43 51.46 -31.52
N PRO A 868 -12.27 50.80 -32.34
CA PRO A 868 -12.87 51.41 -33.53
C PRO A 868 -13.81 52.57 -33.18
N HIS A 869 -13.94 52.88 -31.89
CA HIS A 869 -14.90 53.76 -31.26
C HIS A 869 -14.32 55.13 -30.83
N LEU A 870 -13.06 55.46 -31.14
CA LEU A 870 -12.42 56.79 -30.92
C LEU A 870 -13.07 58.02 -31.63
N GLY A 871 -14.30 57.90 -32.14
CA GLY A 871 -15.08 58.98 -32.78
C GLY A 871 -16.01 59.75 -31.83
N ASN A 872 -16.77 60.71 -32.36
CA ASN A 872 -17.67 61.62 -31.61
C ASN A 872 -18.78 60.95 -30.75
N THR A 873 -18.90 59.63 -30.77
CA THR A 873 -19.96 58.87 -30.08
C THR A 873 -19.52 57.56 -29.47
N GLY A 874 -18.23 57.19 -29.54
CA GLY A 874 -17.84 55.85 -29.14
C GLY A 874 -17.29 55.76 -27.73
N ASN A 875 -17.45 54.55 -27.23
CA ASN A 875 -16.90 54.01 -26.02
C ASN A 875 -15.39 53.81 -26.25
N GLY A 876 -14.54 54.39 -25.41
CA GLY A 876 -13.09 54.20 -25.50
C GLY A 876 -12.58 53.65 -24.18
N ARG A 877 -11.26 53.46 -24.05
CA ARG A 877 -10.58 52.94 -22.86
C ARG A 877 -11.26 53.30 -21.52
N PHE A 878 -11.55 54.57 -21.27
CA PHE A 878 -12.12 55.02 -19.99
C PHE A 878 -13.66 54.95 -19.92
N GLU A 879 -14.30 54.11 -20.73
CA GLU A 879 -15.73 53.77 -20.55
C GLU A 879 -15.91 53.17 -19.16
N ASN A 880 -17.02 53.47 -18.48
CA ASN A 880 -17.34 53.07 -17.10
C ASN A 880 -16.36 53.53 -15.99
N GLY A 881 -15.16 53.98 -16.37
CA GLY A 881 -14.12 54.49 -15.51
C GLY A 881 -14.50 55.73 -14.69
N THR A 882 -13.49 56.29 -14.03
CA THR A 882 -13.65 57.39 -13.08
C THR A 882 -12.82 58.60 -13.44
N LEU A 883 -13.47 59.77 -13.44
CA LEU A 883 -12.83 61.08 -13.53
C LEU A 883 -12.88 61.79 -12.18
N VAL A 884 -11.73 62.06 -11.59
CA VAL A 884 -11.57 62.92 -10.43
C VAL A 884 -11.15 64.31 -10.90
N LEU A 885 -11.94 65.34 -10.59
CA LEU A 885 -11.60 66.74 -10.85
C LEU A 885 -11.17 67.44 -9.57
N GLY A 886 -10.03 68.14 -9.60
CA GLY A 886 -9.47 68.85 -8.45
C GLY A 886 -8.60 67.97 -7.55
N ALA A 887 -8.20 68.52 -6.40
CA ALA A 887 -7.34 67.83 -5.43
C ALA A 887 -7.81 68.08 -3.98
N GLY A 888 -7.43 67.17 -3.06
CA GLY A 888 -7.74 67.28 -1.64
C GLY A 888 -9.24 67.17 -1.33
N GLY A 889 -9.71 67.81 -0.25
CA GLY A 889 -11.11 67.74 0.19
C GLY A 889 -12.12 68.43 -0.74
N ALA A 890 -11.66 69.05 -1.83
CA ALA A 890 -12.50 69.67 -2.86
C ALA A 890 -12.52 68.88 -4.18
N ALA A 891 -11.82 67.73 -4.24
CA ALA A 891 -11.85 66.84 -5.38
C ALA A 891 -13.24 66.20 -5.52
N ASN A 892 -13.70 66.03 -6.75
CA ASN A 892 -14.98 65.40 -7.03
C ASN A 892 -14.82 64.25 -8.03
N THR A 893 -15.28 63.06 -7.66
CA THR A 893 -15.20 61.85 -8.49
C THR A 893 -16.50 61.64 -9.25
N THR A 894 -16.38 61.47 -10.56
CA THR A 894 -17.44 61.08 -11.48
C THR A 894 -17.12 59.70 -12.02
N GLY A 895 -17.86 58.66 -11.61
CA GLY A 895 -17.74 57.30 -12.16
C GLY A 895 -18.79 57.00 -13.23
N GLY A 896 -18.64 55.91 -13.96
CA GLY A 896 -19.56 55.52 -15.02
C GLY A 896 -19.50 56.52 -16.17
N LEU A 897 -18.29 56.76 -16.68
CA LEU A 897 -18.08 57.53 -17.90
C LEU A 897 -18.68 56.78 -19.10
N ASP A 898 -19.15 57.49 -20.11
CA ASP A 898 -19.67 56.86 -21.33
C ASP A 898 -18.57 56.60 -22.37
N GLY A 899 -17.31 56.92 -22.05
CA GLY A 899 -16.17 56.82 -22.95
C GLY A 899 -15.38 58.12 -23.14
N ASN A 900 -14.39 58.05 -24.01
CA ASN A 900 -13.43 59.11 -24.29
C ASN A 900 -13.15 59.24 -25.80
N GLY A 901 -12.55 60.38 -26.17
CA GLY A 901 -11.87 60.54 -27.46
C GLY A 901 -10.39 60.82 -27.24
N THR A 902 -9.74 61.47 -28.21
CA THR A 902 -8.29 61.72 -28.16
C THR A 902 -7.87 62.64 -27.02
N ASP A 903 -8.71 63.58 -26.61
CA ASP A 903 -8.37 64.62 -25.62
C ASP A 903 -9.62 65.02 -24.82
N TRP A 904 -10.60 64.13 -24.68
CA TRP A 904 -11.82 64.40 -23.93
C TRP A 904 -12.43 63.15 -23.33
N VAL A 905 -13.20 63.31 -22.26
CA VAL A 905 -14.05 62.27 -21.65
C VAL A 905 -15.50 62.74 -21.58
N ARG A 906 -16.44 61.80 -21.61
CA ARG A 906 -17.88 62.09 -21.66
C ARG A 906 -18.67 61.33 -20.60
N ARG A 907 -19.72 61.98 -20.12
CA ARG A 907 -20.81 61.35 -19.37
C ARG A 907 -22.12 62.11 -19.58
N ASN A 908 -23.06 61.49 -20.27
CA ASN A 908 -24.37 62.02 -20.62
C ASN A 908 -25.22 62.32 -19.38
N ALA A 909 -25.04 61.53 -18.32
CA ALA A 909 -25.66 61.76 -17.02
C ALA A 909 -25.09 62.98 -16.27
N GLY A 910 -23.97 63.54 -16.74
CA GLY A 910 -23.34 64.73 -16.20
C GLY A 910 -22.02 64.44 -15.46
N ILE A 911 -21.09 65.37 -15.61
CA ILE A 911 -19.79 65.45 -14.94
C ILE A 911 -19.86 66.62 -13.95
N ALA A 912 -19.65 66.33 -12.67
CA ALA A 912 -19.76 67.34 -11.63
C ALA A 912 -18.43 68.07 -11.42
N ALA A 913 -18.45 69.38 -11.66
CA ALA A 913 -17.35 70.31 -11.41
C ALA A 913 -17.85 71.39 -10.44
N PRO A 914 -17.81 71.14 -9.12
CA PRO A 914 -18.41 72.03 -8.14
C PRO A 914 -17.67 73.38 -8.08
N PHE A 915 -18.42 74.46 -7.87
CA PHE A 915 -17.85 75.79 -7.68
C PHE A 915 -18.41 76.52 -6.45
N THR A 916 -17.65 77.49 -5.95
CA THR A 916 -18.10 78.52 -5.00
C THR A 916 -17.62 79.89 -5.47
N VAL A 917 -18.55 80.82 -5.69
CA VAL A 917 -18.27 82.24 -5.96
C VAL A 917 -18.42 83.00 -4.65
N SER A 918 -17.37 83.73 -4.27
CA SER A 918 -17.31 84.47 -3.01
C SER A 918 -16.82 85.88 -3.20
N LYS A 919 -17.40 86.81 -2.44
CA LYS A 919 -16.87 88.18 -2.29
C LYS A 919 -17.33 88.76 -0.96
N ALA A 920 -16.43 89.44 -0.26
CA ALA A 920 -16.77 90.11 0.99
C ALA A 920 -18.02 91.00 0.84
N GLY A 921 -19.03 90.76 1.69
CA GLY A 921 -20.31 91.48 1.68
C GLY A 921 -21.36 90.95 0.71
N GLN A 922 -21.09 89.85 0.00
CA GLN A 922 -22.08 89.10 -0.78
C GLN A 922 -22.27 87.70 -0.16
N THR A 923 -23.43 87.10 -0.35
CA THR A 923 -23.65 85.68 -0.01
C THR A 923 -23.04 84.81 -1.09
N ASP A 924 -22.30 83.78 -0.70
CA ASP A 924 -21.67 82.87 -1.64
C ASP A 924 -22.70 82.23 -2.59
N ALA A 925 -22.34 82.10 -3.86
CA ALA A 925 -23.11 81.34 -4.84
C ALA A 925 -22.38 80.02 -5.11
N THR A 926 -23.08 78.91 -5.00
CA THR A 926 -22.52 77.56 -5.17
C THR A 926 -23.27 76.79 -6.24
N GLY A 927 -22.61 75.83 -6.87
CA GLY A 927 -23.25 74.99 -7.88
C GLY A 927 -22.24 74.17 -8.67
N ASN A 928 -22.58 73.87 -9.93
CA ASN A 928 -21.69 73.17 -10.85
C ASN A 928 -21.35 74.04 -12.06
N VAL A 929 -20.13 73.90 -12.58
CA VAL A 929 -19.74 74.50 -13.85
C VAL A 929 -20.47 73.78 -14.98
N LEU A 930 -21.09 74.56 -15.87
CA LEU A 930 -21.75 74.07 -17.07
C LEU A 930 -20.82 74.07 -18.26
N SER A 931 -20.03 75.13 -18.37
CA SER A 931 -19.06 75.26 -19.44
C SER A 931 -17.92 76.18 -19.03
N PHE A 932 -16.75 75.98 -19.63
CA PHE A 932 -15.71 77.00 -19.57
C PHE A 932 -15.01 77.13 -20.91
N PHE A 933 -15.00 78.33 -21.50
CA PHE A 933 -14.32 78.60 -22.77
C PHE A 933 -13.49 79.87 -22.62
N ALA A 934 -12.18 79.75 -22.87
CA ALA A 934 -11.19 80.78 -22.56
C ALA A 934 -11.33 81.25 -21.09
N ASN A 935 -11.57 82.53 -20.85
CA ASN A 935 -11.72 83.11 -19.51
C ASN A 935 -13.18 83.21 -19.03
N SER A 936 -14.12 82.57 -19.72
CA SER A 936 -15.55 82.67 -19.41
C SER A 936 -16.10 81.35 -18.87
N VAL A 937 -16.72 81.38 -17.69
CA VAL A 937 -17.22 80.21 -16.96
C VAL A 937 -18.75 80.31 -16.83
N GLY A 938 -19.48 79.41 -17.49
CA GLY A 938 -20.92 79.24 -17.34
C GLY A 938 -21.27 78.39 -16.12
N LEU A 939 -22.26 78.81 -15.35
CA LEU A 939 -22.57 78.25 -14.03
C LEU A 939 -24.03 77.78 -13.96
N ASN A 940 -24.22 76.61 -13.35
CA ASN A 940 -25.52 76.18 -12.84
C ASN A 940 -25.54 76.42 -11.33
N VAL A 941 -26.09 77.57 -10.93
CA VAL A 941 -26.15 77.99 -9.53
C VAL A 941 -27.29 77.25 -8.84
N THR A 942 -26.97 76.38 -7.88
CA THR A 942 -27.93 75.58 -7.12
C THR A 942 -28.06 76.01 -5.66
N GLY A 943 -27.12 76.81 -5.16
CA GLY A 943 -27.15 77.43 -3.84
C GLY A 943 -26.74 78.91 -3.90
N GLY A 944 -27.38 79.75 -3.08
CA GLY A 944 -27.17 81.20 -3.11
C GLY A 944 -27.74 81.88 -4.36
N THR A 945 -27.20 83.04 -4.74
CA THR A 945 -27.62 83.77 -5.94
C THR A 945 -26.44 84.51 -6.57
N LEU A 946 -26.14 84.22 -7.84
CA LEU A 946 -25.12 84.96 -8.57
C LEU A 946 -25.62 86.37 -8.90
N VAL A 947 -25.09 87.37 -8.21
CA VAL A 947 -25.37 88.80 -8.45
C VAL A 947 -24.17 89.54 -9.03
N ALA A 948 -24.40 90.67 -9.72
CA ALA A 948 -23.34 91.51 -10.29
C ALA A 948 -22.32 92.01 -9.24
N GLY A 949 -22.72 92.06 -7.96
CA GLY A 949 -21.88 92.42 -6.83
C GLY A 949 -20.63 91.52 -6.66
N HIS A 950 -20.67 90.29 -7.17
CA HIS A 950 -19.54 89.35 -7.14
C HIS A 950 -18.38 89.73 -8.07
N ASN A 951 -18.54 90.73 -8.96
CA ASN A 951 -17.44 91.20 -9.79
C ASN A 951 -16.26 91.71 -8.94
N GLY A 952 -15.03 91.25 -9.19
CA GLY A 952 -13.86 91.49 -8.34
C GLY A 952 -13.79 90.60 -7.09
N GLY A 953 -14.65 89.59 -6.99
CA GLY A 953 -14.54 88.48 -6.02
C GLY A 953 -13.69 87.33 -6.55
N THR A 954 -13.85 86.15 -5.95
CA THR A 954 -13.17 84.92 -6.37
C THR A 954 -14.18 83.83 -6.73
N ILE A 955 -13.87 83.00 -7.71
CA ILE A 955 -14.55 81.74 -7.95
C ILE A 955 -13.56 80.59 -7.69
N THR A 956 -13.94 79.63 -6.86
CA THR A 956 -13.20 78.40 -6.63
C THR A 956 -13.90 77.26 -7.36
N ILE A 957 -13.24 76.61 -8.30
CA ILE A 957 -13.76 75.49 -9.10
C ILE A 957 -12.93 74.25 -8.77
N ALA A 958 -13.57 73.18 -8.28
CA ALA A 958 -12.89 71.94 -7.86
C ALA A 958 -11.63 72.21 -6.98
N GLY A 959 -11.72 73.21 -6.11
CA GLY A 959 -10.63 73.63 -5.22
C GLY A 959 -9.63 74.66 -5.77
N VAL A 960 -9.70 75.03 -7.06
CA VAL A 960 -8.80 76.02 -7.68
C VAL A 960 -9.46 77.39 -7.78
N GLY A 961 -8.81 78.42 -7.22
CA GLY A 961 -9.34 79.79 -7.14
C GLY A 961 -8.92 80.69 -8.32
N TYR A 962 -9.87 81.49 -8.81
CA TYR A 962 -9.67 82.50 -9.85
C TYR A 962 -10.32 83.82 -9.45
N ASN A 963 -9.73 84.97 -9.84
CA ASN A 963 -10.35 86.27 -9.60
C ASN A 963 -11.38 86.57 -10.69
N ILE A 964 -12.54 87.08 -10.27
CA ILE A 964 -13.65 87.42 -11.18
C ILE A 964 -13.42 88.84 -11.73
N THR A 965 -13.32 88.97 -13.05
CA THR A 965 -13.15 90.25 -13.76
C THR A 965 -14.47 90.81 -14.32
N ALA A 966 -15.49 89.94 -14.50
CA ALA A 966 -16.85 90.34 -14.83
C ALA A 966 -17.89 89.29 -14.38
N VAL A 967 -19.14 89.71 -14.18
CA VAL A 967 -20.28 88.82 -13.88
C VAL A 967 -21.45 89.16 -14.80
N ASN A 968 -21.98 88.15 -15.49
CA ASN A 968 -23.19 88.23 -16.30
C ASN A 968 -24.27 87.36 -15.68
N THR A 969 -25.12 87.99 -14.85
CA THR A 969 -26.18 87.30 -14.10
C THR A 969 -27.31 86.78 -14.99
N ALA A 970 -27.53 87.37 -16.16
CA ALA A 970 -28.58 86.94 -17.09
C ALA A 970 -28.22 85.64 -17.81
N ALA A 971 -26.92 85.43 -18.05
CA ALA A 971 -26.38 84.20 -18.64
C ALA A 971 -25.80 83.23 -17.60
N SER A 972 -25.95 83.52 -16.29
CA SER A 972 -25.30 82.79 -15.19
C SER A 972 -23.82 82.52 -15.44
N GLN A 973 -23.07 83.55 -15.81
CA GLN A 973 -21.69 83.43 -16.26
C GLN A 973 -20.77 84.39 -15.51
N VAL A 974 -19.52 83.98 -15.28
CA VAL A 974 -18.45 84.84 -14.78
C VAL A 974 -17.27 84.85 -15.75
N THR A 975 -16.59 85.98 -15.85
CA THR A 975 -15.30 86.09 -16.54
C THR A 975 -14.21 86.16 -15.48
N VAL A 976 -13.12 85.41 -15.66
CA VAL A 976 -12.02 85.33 -14.69
C VAL A 976 -10.71 85.86 -15.25
N ASP A 977 -9.70 86.03 -14.39
CA ASP A 977 -8.36 86.51 -14.73
C ASP A 977 -7.48 85.40 -15.30
N GLY A 978 -7.77 85.00 -16.53
CA GLY A 978 -7.02 83.98 -17.26
C GLY A 978 -7.91 82.83 -17.71
N THR A 979 -7.31 81.81 -18.33
CA THR A 979 -8.01 80.58 -18.69
C THR A 979 -7.95 79.62 -17.49
N PRO A 980 -9.05 78.96 -17.07
CA PRO A 980 -9.08 77.98 -15.98
C PRO A 980 -8.23 76.70 -16.14
N ALA A 981 -7.13 76.74 -16.90
CA ALA A 981 -6.29 75.61 -17.30
C ALA A 981 -5.45 74.97 -16.18
N ALA A 982 -5.78 75.21 -14.90
CA ALA A 982 -5.03 74.72 -13.74
C ALA A 982 -5.85 73.76 -12.85
N ILE A 983 -7.07 73.41 -13.28
CA ILE A 983 -7.87 72.39 -12.59
C ILE A 983 -7.32 71.04 -12.99
N GLY A 984 -6.57 70.43 -12.07
CA GLY A 984 -6.04 69.08 -12.25
C GLY A 984 -7.16 68.05 -12.34
N TYR A 985 -6.89 66.96 -13.06
CA TYR A 985 -7.74 65.78 -13.08
C TYR A 985 -6.92 64.50 -12.88
N VAL A 986 -7.59 63.45 -12.43
CA VAL A 986 -7.13 62.06 -12.50
C VAL A 986 -8.22 61.26 -13.19
N LEU A 987 -7.89 60.67 -14.32
CA LEU A 987 -8.73 59.76 -15.07
C LEU A 987 -8.22 58.35 -14.84
N ARG A 988 -9.10 57.41 -14.56
CA ARG A 988 -8.78 56.01 -14.26
C ARG A 988 -9.80 55.10 -14.92
N ASP A 989 -9.37 53.97 -15.48
CA ASP A 989 -10.30 52.92 -15.92
C ASP A 989 -11.09 52.35 -14.75
N ASP A 990 -12.19 51.67 -15.07
CA ASP A 990 -12.98 50.91 -14.12
C ASP A 990 -12.36 49.56 -13.74
N ASP A 991 -11.21 49.22 -14.33
CA ASP A 991 -10.38 48.11 -13.92
C ASP A 991 -9.98 48.25 -12.44
N THR A 992 -10.67 47.48 -11.61
CA THR A 992 -10.53 47.50 -10.16
C THR A 992 -9.93 46.20 -9.66
N GLY A 993 -8.83 45.77 -10.27
CA GLY A 993 -8.01 44.65 -9.83
C GLY A 993 -6.79 45.08 -8.99
N ALA A 994 -6.45 44.28 -7.98
CA ALA A 994 -5.17 44.40 -7.29
C ALA A 994 -4.22 43.31 -7.81
N LEU A 995 -3.16 43.73 -8.51
CA LEU A 995 -2.02 42.88 -8.83
C LEU A 995 -0.92 43.03 -7.75
N PRO A 996 -0.14 41.97 -7.46
CA PRO A 996 -0.22 40.61 -8.01
C PRO A 996 -1.47 39.85 -7.51
N LEU A 997 -1.99 38.94 -8.34
CA LEU A 997 -3.20 38.17 -8.10
C LEU A 997 -2.88 36.68 -7.97
N GLY A 998 -3.53 36.00 -7.02
CA GLY A 998 -3.54 34.54 -7.00
C GLY A 998 -4.63 34.02 -7.94
N LEU A 999 -4.25 33.30 -9.00
CA LEU A 999 -5.21 32.68 -9.90
C LEU A 999 -6.07 31.65 -9.18
N ASN A 1000 -7.35 31.60 -9.54
CA ASN A 1000 -8.21 30.52 -9.10
C ASN A 1000 -7.89 29.23 -9.85
N THR A 1001 -7.24 28.28 -9.19
CA THR A 1001 -6.80 27.00 -9.76
C THR A 1001 -7.75 25.84 -9.46
N ALA A 1002 -8.97 26.10 -8.96
CA ALA A 1002 -9.91 25.04 -8.60
C ALA A 1002 -10.34 24.14 -9.78
N GLY A 1003 -10.20 24.61 -11.03
CA GLY A 1003 -10.56 23.85 -12.23
C GLY A 1003 -9.56 22.76 -12.61
N LEU A 1004 -8.38 22.74 -11.98
CA LEU A 1004 -7.34 21.75 -12.27
C LEU A 1004 -7.74 20.32 -11.91
N SER A 1005 -8.79 20.12 -11.10
CA SER A 1005 -9.36 18.79 -10.86
C SER A 1005 -9.91 18.14 -12.13
N ALA A 1006 -10.17 18.89 -13.21
CA ALA A 1006 -10.57 18.33 -14.50
C ALA A 1006 -9.53 17.36 -15.08
N PHE A 1007 -8.24 17.53 -14.75
CA PHE A 1007 -7.16 16.66 -15.17
C PHE A 1007 -7.15 15.31 -14.43
N GLU A 1008 -7.81 15.19 -13.27
CA GLU A 1008 -7.85 13.94 -12.51
C GLU A 1008 -8.53 12.84 -13.31
N ALA A 1009 -9.55 13.17 -14.13
CA ALA A 1009 -10.20 12.22 -15.03
C ALA A 1009 -9.24 11.62 -16.06
N ALA A 1010 -8.10 12.27 -16.35
CA ALA A 1010 -7.03 11.76 -17.19
C ALA A 1010 -5.89 11.10 -16.39
N SER A 1011 -6.08 10.83 -15.09
CA SER A 1011 -5.05 10.31 -14.16
C SER A 1011 -3.85 11.26 -14.01
N VAL A 1012 -4.11 12.56 -14.07
CA VAL A 1012 -3.11 13.62 -13.87
C VAL A 1012 -3.48 14.43 -12.64
N LEU A 1013 -2.54 14.54 -11.70
CA LEU A 1013 -2.70 15.32 -10.48
C LEU A 1013 -1.93 16.63 -10.59
N ALA A 1014 -2.64 17.75 -10.63
CA ALA A 1014 -2.01 19.06 -10.62
C ALA A 1014 -1.45 19.41 -9.24
N VAL A 1015 -0.24 19.95 -9.21
CA VAL A 1015 0.49 20.33 -8.00
C VAL A 1015 0.89 21.80 -8.12
N LEU A 1016 0.40 22.63 -7.21
CA LEU A 1016 0.75 24.05 -7.14
C LEU A 1016 2.03 24.20 -6.32
N ASP A 1017 3.18 24.07 -6.96
CA ASP A 1017 4.50 24.14 -6.32
C ASP A 1017 5.51 25.02 -7.05
N GLY A 1018 5.03 25.93 -7.93
CA GLY A 1018 5.91 26.86 -8.66
C GLY A 1018 6.72 26.15 -9.74
N GLY A 1019 6.17 25.08 -10.34
CA GLY A 1019 6.91 24.18 -11.22
C GLY A 1019 7.97 23.33 -10.49
N GLY A 1020 7.94 23.33 -9.14
CA GLY A 1020 8.85 22.62 -8.26
C GLY A 1020 10.12 23.39 -7.87
N GLY A 1021 10.41 24.53 -8.49
CA GLY A 1021 11.63 25.29 -8.25
C GLY A 1021 11.60 26.20 -7.01
N PRO A 1022 12.74 26.49 -6.35
CA PRO A 1022 12.86 27.54 -5.34
C PRO A 1022 12.94 28.96 -5.94
N PHE A 1023 12.86 29.08 -7.27
CA PHE A 1023 13.05 30.30 -8.05
C PHE A 1023 11.76 30.85 -8.65
N ASP A 1024 10.60 30.40 -8.17
CA ASP A 1024 9.29 30.98 -8.48
C ASP A 1024 9.30 32.48 -8.13
N ASP A 1025 9.58 33.32 -9.12
CA ASP A 1025 9.54 34.77 -9.03
C ASP A 1025 8.22 35.26 -9.62
N GLN A 1026 7.18 35.10 -8.79
CA GLN A 1026 5.74 35.40 -8.94
C GLN A 1026 5.36 36.79 -9.50
N THR A 1027 6.31 37.55 -10.04
CA THR A 1027 6.20 38.96 -10.41
C THR A 1027 6.79 39.23 -11.80
N VAL A 1028 5.97 39.08 -12.83
CA VAL A 1028 6.29 39.52 -14.20
C VAL A 1028 6.16 41.05 -14.28
N PRO A 1029 6.97 41.78 -15.07
CA PRO A 1029 6.78 43.20 -15.28
C PRO A 1029 5.37 43.52 -15.76
N PHE A 1030 4.75 44.55 -15.18
CA PHE A 1030 3.41 44.98 -15.57
C PHE A 1030 3.43 45.47 -17.01
N LEU A 1031 2.52 44.91 -17.81
CA LEU A 1031 2.21 45.37 -19.15
C LEU A 1031 0.72 45.69 -19.17
N LEU A 1032 0.43 46.96 -19.41
CA LEU A 1032 -0.93 47.47 -19.47
C LEU A 1032 -1.73 46.70 -20.52
N ASN A 1033 -1.14 46.41 -21.68
CA ASN A 1033 -1.80 45.68 -22.75
C ASN A 1033 -0.95 44.51 -23.21
N GLY A 1034 -1.62 43.39 -23.45
CA GLY A 1034 -1.05 42.23 -24.11
C GLY A 1034 -0.56 42.56 -25.53
N PRO A 1035 0.51 41.90 -26.00
CA PRO A 1035 1.01 42.04 -27.35
C PRO A 1035 0.13 41.25 -28.33
N ASP A 1036 -0.16 41.87 -29.48
CA ASP A 1036 -0.96 41.27 -30.57
C ASP A 1036 -0.16 40.26 -31.44
N THR A 1037 0.87 39.64 -30.86
CA THR A 1037 1.73 38.70 -31.59
C THR A 1037 2.20 37.59 -30.67
N ASP A 1038 2.24 36.36 -31.19
CA ASP A 1038 2.80 35.19 -30.50
C ASP A 1038 4.17 35.47 -29.88
N ALA A 1039 5.07 36.13 -30.63
CA ALA A 1039 6.42 36.46 -30.16
C ALA A 1039 6.42 37.39 -28.93
N GLY A 1040 5.42 38.26 -28.83
CA GLY A 1040 5.23 39.12 -27.67
C GLY A 1040 4.66 38.37 -26.48
N GLU A 1041 3.65 37.52 -26.68
CA GLU A 1041 3.07 36.70 -25.61
C GLU A 1041 4.13 35.76 -25.03
N VAL A 1042 4.90 35.12 -25.93
CA VAL A 1042 6.06 34.30 -25.59
C VAL A 1042 7.08 35.07 -24.76
N ALA A 1043 7.35 36.33 -25.10
CA ALA A 1043 8.25 37.16 -24.32
C ALA A 1043 7.68 37.52 -22.93
N MET A 1044 6.35 37.58 -22.77
CA MET A 1044 5.72 37.89 -21.49
C MET A 1044 5.83 36.77 -20.49
N PHE A 1045 5.42 35.55 -20.86
CA PHE A 1045 5.49 34.45 -19.92
C PHE A 1045 6.93 33.93 -19.76
N ASN A 1046 7.78 33.96 -20.80
CA ASN A 1046 9.21 33.59 -20.65
C ASN A 1046 10.05 34.59 -19.87
N ALA A 1047 9.54 35.80 -19.56
CA ALA A 1047 10.29 36.78 -18.80
C ALA A 1047 10.77 36.21 -17.46
N ASN A 1048 9.92 35.40 -16.82
CA ASN A 1048 10.12 34.82 -15.49
C ASN A 1048 9.67 33.35 -15.39
N ARG A 1049 9.55 32.62 -16.50
CA ARG A 1049 9.26 31.18 -16.46
C ARG A 1049 10.45 30.40 -15.90
N GLY A 1050 10.61 30.44 -14.58
CA GLY A 1050 11.72 29.85 -13.84
C GLY A 1050 11.71 28.32 -13.92
N SER A 1051 10.53 27.74 -14.16
CA SER A 1051 10.36 26.29 -14.25
C SER A 1051 10.72 25.67 -15.61
N ALA A 1052 10.95 26.46 -16.66
CA ALA A 1052 11.27 25.95 -18.00
C ALA A 1052 12.51 25.04 -18.03
N VAL A 1053 13.44 25.20 -17.09
CA VAL A 1053 14.65 24.35 -16.97
C VAL A 1053 14.36 22.96 -16.38
N GLN A 1054 13.21 22.79 -15.72
CA GLN A 1054 12.76 21.54 -15.10
C GLN A 1054 11.85 20.73 -16.02
N GLU A 1055 11.25 21.36 -17.02
CA GLU A 1055 10.40 20.73 -18.02
C GLU A 1055 11.16 19.60 -18.75
N GLN A 1056 10.65 18.37 -18.60
CA GLN A 1056 11.18 17.14 -19.20
C GLN A 1056 10.05 16.10 -19.35
N ASP A 1057 10.18 15.14 -20.28
CA ASP A 1057 9.27 13.97 -20.41
C ASP A 1057 8.88 13.29 -19.07
N ARG A 1058 9.81 13.26 -18.11
CA ARG A 1058 9.67 12.62 -16.80
C ARG A 1058 9.22 13.55 -15.66
N PHE A 1059 9.06 14.84 -15.94
CA PHE A 1059 8.67 15.86 -14.97
C PHE A 1059 7.88 16.95 -15.70
N TRP A 1060 6.56 16.83 -15.65
CA TRP A 1060 5.67 17.72 -16.39
C TRP A 1060 5.49 19.04 -15.68
N VAL A 1061 5.64 20.11 -16.46
CA VAL A 1061 5.46 21.47 -15.97
C VAL A 1061 4.57 22.24 -16.92
N VAL A 1062 3.69 23.05 -16.35
CA VAL A 1062 2.92 24.07 -17.08
C VAL A 1062 3.10 25.41 -16.41
N HIS A 1063 3.07 26.46 -17.21
CA HIS A 1063 3.25 27.83 -16.74
C HIS A 1063 2.00 28.65 -17.06
N VAL A 1064 1.47 29.33 -16.04
CA VAL A 1064 0.32 30.22 -16.20
C VAL A 1064 0.64 31.56 -15.55
N CYS A 1065 0.48 32.65 -16.28
CA CYS A 1065 0.71 33.99 -15.78
C CYS A 1065 -0.60 34.79 -15.77
N ALA A 1066 -0.97 35.33 -14.61
CA ALA A 1066 -2.03 36.30 -14.46
C ALA A 1066 -1.57 37.64 -15.06
N ALA A 1067 -2.16 37.97 -16.19
CA ALA A 1067 -1.94 39.21 -16.90
C ALA A 1067 -3.10 40.18 -16.68
N TRP A 1068 -2.88 41.45 -16.97
CA TRP A 1068 -3.87 42.50 -16.76
C TRP A 1068 -4.98 42.45 -17.80
N GLN A 1069 -4.71 42.91 -19.02
CA GLN A 1069 -5.63 42.85 -20.16
C GLN A 1069 -4.92 42.39 -21.44
N ASP A 1070 -5.70 41.93 -22.40
CA ASP A 1070 -5.22 41.50 -23.72
C ASP A 1070 -4.80 42.73 -24.58
N THR A 1071 -4.78 42.57 -25.89
CA THR A 1071 -4.69 43.66 -26.85
C THR A 1071 -5.85 44.66 -26.70
N THR A 1072 -5.59 45.92 -27.06
CA THR A 1072 -6.53 47.05 -26.92
C THR A 1072 -7.70 47.04 -27.91
N THR A 1073 -7.96 45.90 -28.51
CA THR A 1073 -9.10 45.65 -29.40
C THR A 1073 -9.89 44.43 -28.96
N ASN A 1074 -9.42 43.75 -27.90
CA ASN A 1074 -10.02 42.55 -27.36
C ASN A 1074 -9.98 42.47 -25.81
N ASP A 1075 -9.92 43.60 -25.13
CA ASP A 1075 -9.90 43.72 -23.66
C ASP A 1075 -11.30 43.96 -23.05
N ASN A 1076 -12.32 44.18 -23.89
CA ASN A 1076 -13.69 44.53 -23.50
C ASN A 1076 -13.90 46.00 -23.10
N ASP A 1077 -12.96 46.88 -23.47
CA ASP A 1077 -13.09 48.34 -23.35
C ASP A 1077 -13.04 49.02 -24.72
N ALA A 1078 -14.17 49.13 -25.42
CA ALA A 1078 -15.54 49.20 -24.91
C ALA A 1078 -16.25 47.86 -24.63
N ASN A 1079 -17.31 47.86 -23.80
CA ASN A 1079 -18.22 46.70 -23.55
C ASN A 1079 -18.89 46.10 -24.82
N ALA A 1080 -18.66 46.70 -25.99
CA ALA A 1080 -19.12 46.21 -27.28
C ALA A 1080 -18.05 45.41 -28.05
N GLU A 1081 -16.82 45.35 -27.52
CA GLU A 1081 -15.69 44.62 -28.09
C GLU A 1081 -15.78 43.13 -27.76
N SER A 1082 -14.95 42.32 -28.41
CA SER A 1082 -14.82 40.90 -28.03
C SER A 1082 -13.80 40.81 -26.89
N ALA A 1083 -13.99 39.91 -25.94
CA ALA A 1083 -13.04 39.70 -24.86
C ALA A 1083 -12.33 38.34 -25.02
N TYR A 1084 -11.01 38.33 -25.08
CA TYR A 1084 -10.24 37.10 -24.83
C TYR A 1084 -9.91 37.02 -23.34
N LEU A 1085 -10.13 35.84 -22.74
CA LEU A 1085 -9.96 35.65 -21.29
C LEU A 1085 -8.63 34.97 -20.95
N GLY A 1086 -8.03 34.35 -21.95
CA GLY A 1086 -6.72 33.75 -21.87
C GLY A 1086 -6.14 33.56 -23.26
N SER A 1087 -4.86 33.26 -23.29
CA SER A 1087 -4.13 32.93 -24.50
C SER A 1087 -2.98 31.97 -24.18
N THR A 1088 -2.64 31.08 -25.10
CA THR A 1088 -1.56 30.11 -24.95
C THR A 1088 -0.72 30.09 -26.23
N SER A 1089 0.61 30.23 -26.09
CA SER A 1089 1.54 30.49 -27.21
C SER A 1089 2.87 29.76 -27.00
N PRO A 1090 3.67 29.45 -28.05
CA PRO A 1090 3.37 29.51 -29.48
C PRO A 1090 2.59 28.26 -29.90
N GLY A 1091 1.27 28.35 -30.07
CA GLY A 1091 0.49 27.10 -30.10
C GLY A 1091 -0.97 27.17 -30.50
N ARG A 1092 -1.37 28.01 -31.46
CA ARG A 1092 -2.62 27.76 -32.23
C ARG A 1092 -2.34 26.74 -33.35
N GLY A 1093 -1.82 25.57 -33.01
CA GLY A 1093 -1.72 24.46 -33.95
C GLY A 1093 -3.13 23.98 -34.31
N ALA A 1094 -3.44 23.81 -35.61
CA ALA A 1094 -4.62 23.02 -35.97
C ALA A 1094 -4.43 21.64 -35.33
N GLU A 1095 -5.44 21.11 -34.63
CA GLU A 1095 -5.44 19.74 -34.08
C GLU A 1095 -4.82 18.78 -35.11
N ILE A 1096 -3.57 18.36 -34.94
CA ILE A 1096 -2.88 17.60 -35.99
C ILE A 1096 -3.11 16.11 -35.79
N SER A 1097 -4.38 15.75 -35.63
CA SER A 1097 -4.86 14.39 -35.38
C SER A 1097 -4.10 13.68 -34.26
N ASP A 1098 -4.49 12.46 -34.02
CA ASP A 1098 -3.73 11.62 -33.12
C ASP A 1098 -2.33 11.32 -33.76
N THR A 1099 -2.10 11.62 -35.07
CA THR A 1099 -0.85 11.35 -35.83
C THR A 1099 0.37 12.23 -35.58
N ASN A 1100 0.14 13.33 -34.89
CA ASN A 1100 1.14 14.36 -34.71
C ASN A 1100 0.67 15.17 -33.50
N LEU A 1101 0.96 14.66 -32.29
CA LEU A 1101 0.66 15.39 -31.04
C LEU A 1101 1.15 16.83 -31.21
N ALA A 1102 0.20 17.77 -31.20
CA ALA A 1102 0.52 19.16 -31.38
C ALA A 1102 1.49 19.57 -30.28
N THR A 1103 2.57 20.26 -30.65
CA THR A 1103 3.39 20.96 -29.66
C THR A 1103 2.47 21.88 -28.88
N GLY A 1104 2.45 21.71 -27.57
CA GLY A 1104 1.70 22.59 -26.69
C GLY A 1104 2.24 24.01 -26.73
N GLY A 1105 1.48 24.96 -26.20
CA GLY A 1105 2.06 26.26 -25.89
C GLY A 1105 3.09 26.16 -24.77
N ASP A 1106 4.10 27.03 -24.83
CA ASP A 1106 5.15 27.16 -23.82
C ASP A 1106 4.61 27.77 -22.50
N GLY A 1107 3.46 28.44 -22.54
CA GLY A 1107 2.83 29.05 -21.38
C GLY A 1107 1.48 29.67 -21.72
N SER A 1108 0.73 29.98 -20.67
CA SER A 1108 -0.62 30.56 -20.76
C SER A 1108 -0.70 31.90 -20.05
N LEU A 1109 -1.48 32.82 -20.60
CA LEU A 1109 -1.86 34.09 -20.02
C LEU A 1109 -3.34 34.04 -19.63
N ILE A 1110 -3.68 34.57 -18.48
CA ILE A 1110 -5.07 34.77 -18.03
C ILE A 1110 -5.30 36.27 -17.89
N TRP A 1111 -6.23 36.82 -18.67
CA TRP A 1111 -6.49 38.26 -18.76
C TRP A 1111 -7.54 38.66 -17.73
N ARG A 1112 -7.07 39.19 -16.59
CA ARG A 1112 -7.92 39.37 -15.42
C ARG A 1112 -8.99 40.46 -15.61
N GLU A 1113 -8.66 41.53 -16.30
CA GLU A 1113 -9.57 42.65 -16.51
C GLU A 1113 -10.72 42.24 -17.44
N ALA A 1114 -10.43 41.72 -18.64
CA ALA A 1114 -11.41 41.07 -19.51
C ALA A 1114 -12.32 40.02 -18.83
N GLU A 1115 -11.81 39.26 -17.85
CA GLU A 1115 -12.63 38.38 -17.03
C GLU A 1115 -13.65 39.11 -16.14
N LEU A 1116 -13.23 40.21 -15.50
CA LEU A 1116 -14.05 41.05 -14.62
C LEU A 1116 -15.11 41.81 -15.42
N ASP A 1117 -14.81 42.27 -16.64
CA ASP A 1117 -15.74 43.11 -17.41
C ASP A 1117 -16.88 42.29 -17.99
N VAL A 1118 -16.56 41.13 -18.58
CA VAL A 1118 -17.61 40.22 -19.06
C VAL A 1118 -18.49 39.70 -17.92
N VAL A 1119 -17.96 39.65 -16.69
CA VAL A 1119 -18.74 39.37 -15.48
C VAL A 1119 -19.66 40.55 -15.12
N ALA A 1120 -19.15 41.78 -15.16
CA ALA A 1120 -19.89 43.00 -14.81
C ALA A 1120 -21.09 43.23 -15.75
N GLU A 1121 -20.99 42.79 -17.01
CA GLU A 1121 -22.10 42.80 -17.98
C GLU A 1121 -23.28 41.89 -17.61
N GLY A 1122 -23.14 41.05 -16.57
CA GLY A 1122 -24.23 40.20 -16.06
C GLY A 1122 -24.61 39.04 -16.98
N ASN A 1123 -23.81 38.77 -18.00
CA ASN A 1123 -24.07 37.74 -18.99
C ASN A 1123 -23.79 36.31 -18.46
N TRP A 1124 -23.03 36.16 -17.36
CA TRP A 1124 -22.60 34.84 -16.86
C TRP A 1124 -22.45 34.78 -15.33
N PRO A 1125 -22.78 33.64 -14.68
CA PRO A 1125 -22.59 33.45 -13.24
C PRO A 1125 -21.11 33.41 -12.86
N ASN A 1126 -20.78 34.12 -11.77
CA ASN A 1126 -19.46 34.63 -11.43
C ASN A 1126 -18.50 33.64 -10.74
N ILE A 1127 -18.94 32.42 -10.40
CA ILE A 1127 -18.18 31.51 -9.54
C ILE A 1127 -17.78 30.28 -10.36
N GLY A 1128 -16.51 30.24 -10.79
CA GLY A 1128 -15.90 29.10 -11.49
C GLY A 1128 -15.25 29.41 -12.84
N ARG A 1129 -15.50 30.59 -13.42
CA ARG A 1129 -15.00 30.95 -14.77
C ARG A 1129 -13.49 31.03 -14.86
N GLU A 1130 -12.83 31.73 -13.95
CA GLU A 1130 -11.37 31.81 -13.89
C GLU A 1130 -10.74 30.42 -13.73
N ALA A 1131 -11.28 29.61 -12.83
CA ALA A 1131 -10.87 28.21 -12.64
C ALA A 1131 -11.00 27.38 -13.93
N ARG A 1132 -12.11 27.54 -14.65
CA ARG A 1132 -12.34 26.89 -15.95
C ARG A 1132 -11.33 27.39 -16.99
N ASN A 1133 -11.11 28.71 -17.08
CA ASN A 1133 -10.20 29.31 -18.04
C ASN A 1133 -8.75 28.87 -17.79
N VAL A 1134 -8.29 28.86 -16.55
CA VAL A 1134 -6.97 28.32 -16.18
C VAL A 1134 -6.81 26.88 -16.67
N ALA A 1135 -7.79 26.02 -16.42
CA ALA A 1135 -7.72 24.63 -16.88
C ALA A 1135 -7.82 24.51 -18.42
N HIS A 1136 -8.60 25.36 -19.07
CA HIS A 1136 -8.74 25.44 -20.52
C HIS A 1136 -7.42 25.83 -21.20
N GLU A 1137 -6.77 26.88 -20.72
CA GLU A 1137 -5.50 27.36 -21.26
C GLU A 1137 -4.36 26.35 -21.02
N ILE A 1138 -4.33 25.71 -19.85
CA ILE A 1138 -3.44 24.56 -19.64
C ILE A 1138 -3.76 23.43 -20.63
N GLY A 1139 -5.03 23.21 -20.96
CA GLY A 1139 -5.43 22.30 -22.04
C GLY A 1139 -4.77 22.62 -23.38
N HIS A 1140 -4.60 23.89 -23.72
CA HIS A 1140 -3.82 24.30 -24.91
C HIS A 1140 -2.31 24.01 -24.75
N GLN A 1141 -1.75 24.09 -23.55
CA GLN A 1141 -0.39 23.56 -23.29
C GLN A 1141 -0.38 22.03 -23.46
N PHE A 1142 -1.49 21.33 -23.28
CA PHE A 1142 -1.57 19.92 -23.68
C PHE A 1142 -1.65 19.69 -25.21
N GLY A 1143 -1.68 20.75 -26.03
CA GLY A 1143 -1.85 20.69 -27.48
C GLY A 1143 -3.31 20.52 -27.91
N LEU A 1144 -4.27 20.67 -26.98
CA LEU A 1144 -5.69 20.52 -27.28
C LEU A 1144 -6.21 21.73 -28.05
N GLY A 1145 -7.09 21.51 -29.02
CA GLY A 1145 -7.73 22.57 -29.81
C GLY A 1145 -9.16 22.87 -29.37
N HIS A 1146 -9.70 23.95 -29.93
CA HIS A 1146 -11.09 24.38 -29.71
C HIS A 1146 -12.17 23.50 -30.38
N GLY A 1147 -11.78 22.48 -31.14
CA GLY A 1147 -12.69 21.63 -31.92
C GLY A 1147 -13.45 20.60 -31.09
N GLN A 1148 -13.08 20.44 -29.82
CA GLN A 1148 -13.61 19.42 -28.92
C GLN A 1148 -14.75 19.96 -28.03
N ALA A 1149 -15.70 19.08 -27.69
CA ALA A 1149 -16.73 19.40 -26.70
C ALA A 1149 -16.15 19.53 -25.28
N GLY A 1150 -16.97 19.93 -24.31
CA GLY A 1150 -16.55 20.02 -22.90
C GLY A 1150 -15.69 21.25 -22.61
N LEU A 1151 -14.63 21.06 -21.81
CA LEU A 1151 -13.77 22.13 -21.30
C LEU A 1151 -13.09 22.92 -22.44
N MET A 1152 -12.68 22.24 -23.51
CA MET A 1152 -11.99 22.85 -24.66
C MET A 1152 -12.92 23.54 -25.67
N HIS A 1153 -14.23 23.61 -25.42
CA HIS A 1153 -15.15 24.25 -26.36
C HIS A 1153 -14.88 25.77 -26.46
N ALA A 1154 -14.77 26.29 -27.69
CA ALA A 1154 -14.46 27.71 -27.97
C ALA A 1154 -15.43 28.71 -27.31
N ALA A 1155 -16.70 28.33 -27.19
CA ALA A 1155 -17.66 29.10 -26.41
C ALA A 1155 -17.67 28.59 -24.96
N LEU A 1156 -17.75 29.51 -24.00
CA LEU A 1156 -17.90 29.25 -22.56
C LEU A 1156 -19.15 28.44 -22.17
N ALA A 1157 -19.95 27.99 -23.14
CA ALA A 1157 -21.12 27.13 -22.95
C ALA A 1157 -20.77 25.63 -22.78
N GLY A 1158 -19.49 25.24 -22.88
CA GLY A 1158 -19.04 23.87 -22.62
C GLY A 1158 -19.02 23.52 -21.13
N GLY A 1159 -19.11 22.23 -20.79
CA GLY A 1159 -19.00 21.77 -19.40
C GLY A 1159 -17.60 21.96 -18.79
N ASP A 1160 -17.49 21.79 -17.48
CA ASP A 1160 -16.23 21.96 -16.71
C ASP A 1160 -15.28 20.75 -16.80
N ALA A 1161 -15.61 19.76 -17.62
CA ALA A 1161 -14.83 18.54 -17.80
C ALA A 1161 -14.33 18.42 -19.24
N PHE A 1162 -13.13 17.84 -19.40
CA PHE A 1162 -12.58 17.45 -20.69
C PHE A 1162 -13.50 16.44 -21.41
N SER A 1163 -13.55 16.50 -22.73
CA SER A 1163 -14.21 15.43 -23.51
C SER A 1163 -13.39 14.14 -23.44
N ALA A 1164 -13.99 12.99 -23.74
CA ALA A 1164 -13.27 11.73 -23.84
C ALA A 1164 -12.07 11.83 -24.81
N ALA A 1165 -12.24 12.47 -25.97
CA ALA A 1165 -11.14 12.69 -26.91
C ALA A 1165 -9.99 13.53 -26.31
N SER A 1166 -10.30 14.56 -25.52
CA SER A 1166 -9.30 15.37 -24.81
C SER A 1166 -8.56 14.54 -23.76
N ILE A 1167 -9.28 13.72 -22.98
CA ILE A 1167 -8.72 12.82 -21.97
C ILE A 1167 -7.73 11.84 -22.62
N ASN A 1168 -8.11 11.22 -23.74
CA ASN A 1168 -7.26 10.27 -24.46
C ASN A 1168 -5.96 10.92 -24.95
N LEU A 1169 -6.05 12.15 -25.48
CA LEU A 1169 -4.88 12.89 -25.92
C LEU A 1169 -3.94 13.21 -24.75
N ILE A 1170 -4.48 13.64 -23.59
CA ILE A 1170 -3.68 13.86 -22.37
C ILE A 1170 -2.98 12.56 -21.94
N ARG A 1171 -3.69 11.43 -21.93
CA ARG A 1171 -3.15 10.11 -21.58
C ARG A 1171 -2.08 9.59 -22.53
N SER A 1172 -2.19 9.93 -23.82
CA SER A 1172 -1.22 9.53 -24.83
C SER A 1172 0.12 10.27 -24.73
N ARG A 1173 0.21 11.31 -23.90
CA ARG A 1173 1.40 12.17 -23.83
C ARG A 1173 2.46 11.55 -22.91
N VAL A 1174 3.71 11.61 -23.37
CA VAL A 1174 4.92 11.40 -22.54
C VAL A 1174 5.64 12.72 -22.34
N ARG A 1175 5.71 13.54 -23.39
CA ARG A 1175 6.35 14.86 -23.35
C ARG A 1175 5.66 15.78 -22.37
N SER A 1176 6.45 16.64 -21.74
CA SER A 1176 5.88 17.72 -20.92
C SER A 1176 4.98 18.62 -21.77
N PRO A 1177 3.92 19.22 -21.20
CA PRO A 1177 3.02 20.09 -21.93
C PRO A 1177 3.69 21.22 -22.74
N GLY A 1178 4.76 21.85 -22.23
CA GLY A 1178 5.49 22.90 -22.94
C GLY A 1178 6.55 22.40 -23.96
N GLU A 1179 6.63 21.10 -24.25
CA GLU A 1179 7.58 20.50 -25.24
C GLU A 1179 6.96 19.94 -26.52
#